data_AF-A0A1Y5EUV3-F1
#
_entry.id   AF-A0A1Y5EUV3-F1
#
_cell.length_a   1.000
_cell.length_b   1.000
_cell.length_c   1.000
_cell.angle_alpha   90.00
_cell.angle_beta   90.00
_cell.angle_gamma   90.00
#
_symmetry.space_group_name_H-M   'P 1'
#
loop_
_entity.id
_entity.type
_entity.pdbx_description
1 polymer ?
#
loop_
_entity_poly.entity_id
_entity_poly.type
_entity_poly.pdbx_seq_one_letter_code
_entity_poly.pdbx_strand_id
1 'polypeptide(L)'
;MAITHNLGFPRIGKNRELKFELEKFWREETSKEDLQHTAQTLRKTHWNLQKQLDWLPVGDFSLYDHVLDTSALVGNLPERVSQEQDDLAKYFQVARGQSHSHCQQVAAGEMTKWFDTNYHYIVPEFDANTTFSLHAENLISQVKEAKALGHNIKPVILGPVTYLWLGKTKDGSNKLDLLDGLLATYELLLLALQEEGVEWVQIDEPILVTELDSSWTHALKQAYLALNKSPIKLLLTSYFGELKENLHFACELPVAGLHIDAINGFNEIDQVVDWLPSHKVLSLGVINGRNIWINDLNKTLAWLTPLQQRLQDRLWLAPSCSLLHVPVDLDSEQNLDEDIQSWLAFAVQKLDELNILATALNQGKDAVAEELVINELAIKSRQQSNRVHNPLIKTRVAGINDAMAQRKSSYQQRAAIQRQRFNLPLFPTTTIGSFPQTAEIRQARKQYRLGQLDEQQYQTFLKNQINHDIEQQEALGLDVLVHGEAERNDMVEYFGEQLDGYTFSQFGWVQSYGSRCVKPPIIFGDISRPQAMTVEWATYAQSLSSKPVKGMLTGPVTILNWSFVRDDQPRSQTCLQLALAIRDEVLDLEEAGINIIQIDEAALREGLPLRQSQWHTYLDWAVNSFKLTANGVQDETQIHTHMCYSEFNDIIQAIADMDADVITIETSRSDMELLDVFNEFNYPNEIGPGVYDIHTPNIPTIEQIVELINKAAERIPAERLWINPDCGLKTRRWEEVKPALAAMVTASKVLRSNSAAA
;
A
#
# COMPACT_ATOMS: atom_id res chain seq x y z
N MET A 1 4.59 37.37 -4.84
CA MET A 1 3.56 36.79 -3.97
C MET A 1 3.77 35.28 -3.99
N ALA A 2 3.62 34.60 -2.86
CA ALA A 2 3.55 33.15 -2.83
C ALA A 2 2.41 32.68 -3.73
N ILE A 3 2.66 31.66 -4.55
CA ILE A 3 1.65 31.04 -5.44
C ILE A 3 1.29 29.68 -4.87
N THR A 4 0.03 29.27 -4.98
CA THR A 4 -0.47 27.99 -4.48
C THR A 4 -0.87 27.07 -5.63
N HIS A 5 -0.56 25.79 -5.48
CA HIS A 5 -1.08 24.77 -6.37
C HIS A 5 -1.23 23.44 -5.65
N ASN A 6 -1.91 22.50 -6.30
CA ASN A 6 -1.95 21.11 -5.85
C ASN A 6 -1.23 20.19 -6.85
N LEU A 7 -0.84 19.01 -6.40
CA LEU A 7 -0.21 17.95 -7.22
C LEU A 7 -1.24 16.93 -7.73
N GLY A 8 -2.39 16.83 -7.05
CA GLY A 8 -3.50 15.95 -7.42
C GLY A 8 -4.49 15.81 -6.27
N PHE A 9 -5.74 15.42 -6.57
CA PHE A 9 -6.81 15.33 -5.57
C PHE A 9 -7.43 13.91 -5.52
N PRO A 10 -7.88 13.42 -4.34
CA PRO A 10 -8.47 12.10 -4.26
C PRO A 10 -9.77 12.01 -5.08
N ARG A 11 -9.79 11.05 -6.01
CA ARG A 11 -10.79 10.95 -7.09
C ARG A 11 -12.03 10.14 -6.76
N ILE A 12 -12.02 9.37 -5.67
CA ILE A 12 -13.10 8.43 -5.32
C ILE A 12 -14.43 9.11 -4.97
N GLY A 13 -14.39 10.39 -4.57
CA GLY A 13 -15.52 11.12 -3.99
C GLY A 13 -15.70 10.81 -2.50
N LYS A 14 -16.29 11.76 -1.76
CA LYS A 14 -16.40 11.68 -0.28
C LYS A 14 -17.25 10.49 0.20
N ASN A 15 -18.18 10.01 -0.63
CA ASN A 15 -18.97 8.80 -0.35
C ASN A 15 -18.56 7.60 -1.21
N ARG A 16 -17.40 7.68 -1.88
CA ARG A 16 -16.95 6.70 -2.87
C ARG A 16 -17.90 6.57 -4.07
N GLU A 17 -18.47 7.69 -4.51
CA GLU A 17 -19.36 7.76 -5.66
C GLU A 17 -18.76 7.07 -6.90
N LEU A 18 -17.46 7.29 -7.18
CA LEU A 18 -16.77 6.67 -8.30
C LEU A 18 -16.71 5.14 -8.18
N LYS A 19 -16.44 4.62 -6.98
CA LYS A 19 -16.38 3.18 -6.73
C LYS A 19 -17.70 2.51 -7.09
N PHE A 20 -18.80 3.04 -6.56
CA PHE A 20 -20.11 2.43 -6.75
C PHE A 20 -20.54 2.48 -8.21
N GLU A 21 -20.23 3.57 -8.92
CA GLU A 21 -20.55 3.67 -10.33
C GLU A 21 -19.71 2.73 -11.20
N LEU A 22 -18.40 2.64 -10.97
CA LEU A 22 -17.53 1.67 -11.64
C LEU A 22 -18.03 0.22 -11.46
N GLU A 23 -18.41 -0.13 -10.23
CA GLU A 23 -18.90 -1.48 -9.94
C GLU A 23 -20.26 -1.79 -10.58
N LYS A 24 -21.16 -0.82 -10.68
CA LYS A 24 -22.43 -0.96 -11.43
C LYS A 24 -22.15 -1.12 -12.92
N PHE A 25 -21.28 -0.27 -13.46
CA PHE A 25 -20.89 -0.32 -14.88
C PHE A 25 -20.30 -1.68 -15.25
N TRP A 26 -19.40 -2.23 -14.43
CA TRP A 26 -18.83 -3.57 -14.68
C TRP A 26 -19.80 -4.74 -14.49
N ARG A 27 -20.93 -4.53 -13.79
CA ARG A 27 -22.05 -5.47 -13.72
C ARG A 27 -23.10 -5.23 -14.80
N GLU A 28 -22.83 -4.32 -15.73
CA GLU A 28 -23.74 -3.93 -16.81
C GLU A 28 -25.07 -3.34 -16.31
N GLU A 29 -25.07 -2.77 -15.09
CA GLU A 29 -26.23 -2.12 -14.48
C GLU A 29 -26.41 -0.66 -14.92
N THR A 30 -25.32 -0.02 -15.39
CA THR A 30 -25.30 1.37 -15.87
C THR A 30 -24.54 1.50 -17.19
N SER A 31 -24.82 2.57 -17.94
CA SER A 31 -24.23 2.81 -19.25
C SER A 31 -22.85 3.50 -19.17
N LYS A 32 -22.14 3.55 -20.30
CA LYS A 32 -20.89 4.31 -20.42
C LYS A 32 -21.12 5.80 -20.17
N GLU A 33 -22.26 6.31 -20.63
CA GLU A 33 -22.69 7.69 -20.45
C GLU A 33 -22.90 8.02 -18.97
N ASP A 34 -23.51 7.12 -18.20
CA ASP A 34 -23.73 7.28 -16.75
C ASP A 34 -22.40 7.35 -15.98
N LEU A 35 -21.45 6.46 -16.33
CA LEU A 35 -20.11 6.45 -15.75
C LEU A 35 -19.37 7.77 -16.06
N GLN A 36 -19.40 8.22 -17.32
CA GLN A 36 -18.77 9.48 -17.72
C GLN A 36 -19.43 10.69 -17.08
N HIS A 37 -20.75 10.68 -16.91
CA HIS A 37 -21.48 11.74 -16.20
C HIS A 37 -21.07 11.82 -14.72
N THR A 38 -20.95 10.69 -14.05
CA THR A 38 -20.47 10.61 -12.66
C THR A 38 -19.03 11.11 -12.54
N ALA A 39 -18.15 10.67 -13.44
CA ALA A 39 -16.76 11.12 -13.49
C ALA A 39 -16.65 12.63 -13.71
N GLN A 40 -17.42 13.20 -14.66
CA GLN A 40 -17.44 14.64 -14.90
C GLN A 40 -17.98 15.42 -13.70
N THR A 41 -19.02 14.91 -13.02
CA THR A 41 -19.60 15.53 -11.82
C THR A 41 -18.58 15.58 -10.68
N LEU A 42 -17.83 14.49 -10.48
CA LEU A 42 -16.76 14.44 -9.49
C LEU A 42 -15.62 15.40 -9.82
N ARG A 43 -15.12 15.43 -11.06
CA ARG A 43 -14.10 16.41 -11.48
C ARG A 43 -14.53 17.85 -11.21
N LYS A 44 -15.74 18.23 -11.62
CA LYS A 44 -16.32 19.56 -11.36
C LYS A 44 -16.40 19.86 -9.86
N THR A 45 -16.81 18.89 -9.06
CA THR A 45 -16.87 19.04 -7.60
C THR A 45 -15.47 19.27 -7.01
N HIS A 46 -14.48 18.46 -7.40
CA HIS A 46 -13.12 18.54 -6.89
C HIS A 46 -12.39 19.82 -7.32
N TRP A 47 -12.59 20.31 -8.55
CA TRP A 47 -12.05 21.61 -8.98
C TRP A 47 -12.68 22.77 -8.20
N ASN A 48 -13.99 22.71 -7.94
CA ASN A 48 -14.66 23.73 -7.14
C ASN A 48 -14.16 23.78 -5.68
N LEU A 49 -13.83 22.63 -5.09
CA LEU A 49 -13.20 22.57 -3.76
C LEU A 49 -11.82 23.25 -3.74
N GLN A 50 -11.10 23.20 -4.86
CA GLN A 50 -9.75 23.74 -4.99
C GLN A 50 -9.71 25.17 -5.56
N LYS A 51 -10.87 25.80 -5.85
CA LYS A 51 -10.96 27.06 -6.62
C LYS A 51 -10.18 28.27 -6.07
N GLN A 52 -9.74 28.22 -4.81
CA GLN A 52 -8.94 29.28 -4.19
C GLN A 52 -7.44 29.18 -4.55
N LEU A 53 -6.99 28.04 -5.08
CA LEU A 53 -5.61 27.87 -5.53
C LEU A 53 -5.35 28.68 -6.80
N ASP A 54 -4.10 29.12 -6.96
CA ASP A 54 -3.66 29.80 -8.19
C ASP A 54 -3.60 28.85 -9.39
N TRP A 55 -3.29 27.56 -9.16
CA TRP A 55 -3.26 26.53 -10.20
C TRP A 55 -3.90 25.21 -9.75
N LEU A 56 -4.88 24.74 -10.51
CA LEU A 56 -5.54 23.45 -10.30
C LEU A 56 -4.88 22.31 -11.08
N PRO A 57 -4.73 21.10 -10.49
CA PRO A 57 -4.35 19.92 -11.23
C PRO A 57 -5.49 19.49 -12.17
N VAL A 58 -5.11 19.05 -13.37
CA VAL A 58 -6.00 18.41 -14.35
C VAL A 58 -5.28 17.18 -14.90
N GLY A 59 -5.99 16.07 -15.12
CA GLY A 59 -5.37 14.80 -15.52
C GLY A 59 -4.96 13.92 -14.34
N ASP A 60 -5.14 14.39 -13.11
CA ASP A 60 -5.03 13.59 -11.88
C ASP A 60 -6.22 12.61 -11.70
N PHE A 61 -7.37 12.94 -12.29
CA PHE A 61 -8.54 12.07 -12.26
C PHE A 61 -8.41 10.88 -13.23
N SER A 62 -8.62 9.68 -12.70
CA SER A 62 -8.66 8.42 -13.43
C SER A 62 -9.92 7.62 -13.14
N LEU A 63 -10.30 6.75 -14.06
CA LEU A 63 -11.31 5.72 -13.83
C LEU A 63 -10.74 4.48 -13.12
N TYR A 64 -9.41 4.29 -13.13
CA TYR A 64 -8.79 3.13 -12.49
C TYR A 64 -7.40 3.44 -11.95
N ASP A 65 -6.46 3.79 -12.83
CA ASP A 65 -5.07 4.06 -12.51
C ASP A 65 -4.44 5.08 -13.47
N HIS A 66 -3.66 6.01 -12.93
CA HIS A 66 -3.05 7.11 -13.69
C HIS A 66 -1.82 6.66 -14.51
N VAL A 67 -1.14 5.58 -14.11
CA VAL A 67 -0.08 4.99 -14.94
C VAL A 67 -0.69 4.26 -16.12
N LEU A 68 -1.78 3.52 -15.92
CA LEU A 68 -2.57 2.97 -17.02
C LEU A 68 -3.15 4.06 -17.93
N ASP A 69 -3.60 5.19 -17.38
CA ASP A 69 -4.01 6.35 -18.19
C ASP A 69 -2.86 6.86 -19.06
N THR A 70 -1.63 6.85 -18.53
CA THR A 70 -0.42 7.19 -19.30
C THR A 70 -0.18 6.18 -20.42
N SER A 71 -0.32 4.87 -20.15
CA SER A 71 -0.23 3.83 -21.18
C SER A 71 -1.26 4.03 -22.29
N ALA A 72 -2.50 4.34 -21.95
CA ALA A 72 -3.53 4.66 -22.94
C ALA A 72 -3.20 5.94 -23.71
N LEU A 73 -2.74 6.99 -23.03
CA LEU A 73 -2.36 8.28 -23.60
C LEU A 73 -1.24 8.17 -24.65
N VAL A 74 -0.28 7.27 -24.44
CA VAL A 74 0.84 7.04 -25.37
C VAL A 74 0.62 5.84 -26.31
N GLY A 75 -0.60 5.28 -26.34
CA GLY A 75 -0.96 4.19 -27.25
C GLY A 75 -0.32 2.84 -26.90
N ASN A 76 0.23 2.70 -25.69
CA ASN A 76 0.90 1.50 -25.23
C ASN A 76 -0.05 0.58 -24.45
N LEU A 77 -1.12 0.13 -25.11
CA LEU A 77 -1.94 -0.97 -24.59
C LEU A 77 -1.48 -2.30 -25.21
N PRO A 78 -1.42 -3.38 -24.44
CA PRO A 78 -0.86 -4.65 -24.90
C PRO A 78 -1.69 -5.28 -26.02
N GLU A 79 -1.03 -5.95 -26.96
CA GLU A 79 -1.68 -6.53 -28.15
C GLU A 79 -2.86 -7.47 -27.82
N ARG A 80 -2.83 -8.13 -26.64
CA ARG A 80 -3.91 -9.03 -26.19
C ARG A 80 -5.29 -8.36 -26.06
N VAL A 81 -5.37 -7.03 -25.97
CA VAL A 81 -6.64 -6.28 -25.94
C VAL A 81 -7.00 -5.64 -27.29
N SER A 82 -6.18 -5.84 -28.34
CA SER A 82 -6.35 -5.19 -29.65
C SER A 82 -7.64 -5.56 -30.39
N GLN A 83 -8.25 -6.70 -30.07
CA GLN A 83 -9.47 -7.20 -30.71
C GLN A 83 -10.73 -6.43 -30.25
N GLU A 84 -10.68 -5.83 -29.06
CA GLU A 84 -11.75 -4.96 -28.59
C GLU A 84 -11.74 -3.64 -29.38
N GLN A 85 -12.90 -3.11 -29.73
CA GLN A 85 -13.00 -1.86 -30.50
C GLN A 85 -13.24 -0.64 -29.61
N ASP A 86 -13.91 -0.82 -28.47
CA ASP A 86 -14.16 0.28 -27.54
C ASP A 86 -12.93 0.54 -26.65
N ASP A 87 -12.39 1.75 -26.70
CA ASP A 87 -11.15 2.09 -25.97
C ASP A 87 -11.32 2.03 -24.44
N LEU A 88 -12.53 2.29 -23.92
CA LEU A 88 -12.80 2.17 -22.49
C LEU A 88 -12.87 0.69 -22.07
N ALA A 89 -13.44 -0.17 -22.91
CA ALA A 89 -13.42 -1.61 -22.71
C ALA A 89 -11.99 -2.16 -22.75
N LYS A 90 -11.15 -1.76 -23.72
CA LYS A 90 -9.71 -2.10 -23.75
C LYS A 90 -9.02 -1.70 -22.44
N TYR A 91 -9.22 -0.45 -22.01
CA TYR A 91 -8.67 0.07 -20.76
C TYR A 91 -9.04 -0.82 -19.57
N PHE A 92 -10.32 -1.18 -19.42
CA PHE A 92 -10.74 -2.05 -18.32
C PHE A 92 -10.30 -3.52 -18.47
N GLN A 93 -10.15 -4.04 -19.69
CA GLN A 93 -9.56 -5.36 -19.95
C GLN A 93 -8.11 -5.41 -19.46
N VAL A 94 -7.31 -4.37 -19.71
CA VAL A 94 -5.95 -4.29 -19.15
C VAL A 94 -6.00 -4.16 -17.63
N ALA A 95 -6.85 -3.29 -17.10
CA ALA A 95 -6.93 -3.03 -15.66
C ALA A 95 -7.34 -4.24 -14.82
N ARG A 96 -8.25 -5.08 -15.33
CA ARG A 96 -8.96 -6.10 -14.52
C ARG A 96 -9.10 -7.46 -15.18
N GLY A 97 -8.69 -7.60 -16.44
CA GLY A 97 -8.96 -8.80 -17.23
C GLY A 97 -10.43 -8.96 -17.59
N GLN A 98 -10.73 -9.99 -18.36
CA GLN A 98 -12.10 -10.36 -18.73
C GLN A 98 -12.23 -11.87 -18.88
N SER A 99 -13.27 -12.44 -18.27
CA SER A 99 -13.72 -13.81 -18.47
C SER A 99 -15.15 -13.78 -19.03
N HIS A 100 -15.30 -13.75 -20.36
CA HIS A 100 -16.58 -14.06 -21.00
C HIS A 100 -16.55 -15.50 -21.56
N SER A 101 -17.70 -16.17 -21.48
CA SER A 101 -17.99 -17.55 -21.88
C SER A 101 -16.91 -18.28 -22.71
N HIS A 102 -16.35 -19.35 -22.14
CA HIS A 102 -15.64 -20.52 -22.71
C HIS A 102 -14.59 -20.38 -23.84
N CYS A 103 -14.40 -19.23 -24.51
CA CYS A 103 -13.56 -19.19 -25.71
C CYS A 103 -12.43 -18.14 -25.70
N GLN A 104 -12.46 -17.07 -24.90
CA GLN A 104 -11.33 -16.13 -24.79
C GLN A 104 -11.24 -15.53 -23.38
N GLN A 105 -10.16 -15.87 -22.65
CA GLN A 105 -9.79 -15.26 -21.38
C GLN A 105 -8.69 -14.22 -21.64
N VAL A 106 -8.90 -12.99 -21.17
CA VAL A 106 -7.88 -11.93 -21.23
C VAL A 106 -7.37 -11.68 -19.82
N ALA A 107 -6.06 -11.88 -19.62
CA ALA A 107 -5.41 -11.61 -18.35
C ALA A 107 -5.26 -10.10 -18.11
N ALA A 108 -5.47 -9.68 -16.86
CA ALA A 108 -5.16 -8.33 -16.40
C ALA A 108 -3.65 -8.05 -16.51
N GLY A 109 -3.27 -6.78 -16.59
CA GLY A 109 -1.88 -6.36 -16.39
C GLY A 109 -1.42 -6.62 -14.96
N GLU A 110 -0.10 -6.76 -14.79
CA GLU A 110 0.50 -6.84 -13.47
C GLU A 110 0.21 -5.56 -12.68
N MET A 111 -0.08 -5.72 -11.39
CA MET A 111 -0.35 -4.61 -10.49
C MET A 111 0.67 -4.63 -9.35
N THR A 112 1.34 -3.50 -9.13
CA THR A 112 2.34 -3.36 -8.07
C THR A 112 2.19 -2.03 -7.34
N LYS A 113 2.87 -1.88 -6.20
CA LYS A 113 2.78 -0.69 -5.33
C LYS A 113 3.41 0.53 -6.01
N TRP A 114 2.76 1.67 -5.86
CA TRP A 114 3.31 2.96 -6.23
C TRP A 114 4.29 3.42 -5.15
N PHE A 115 5.58 3.18 -5.38
CA PHE A 115 6.66 3.48 -4.43
C PHE A 115 6.36 2.87 -3.04
N ASP A 116 6.53 3.62 -1.96
CA ASP A 116 6.31 3.19 -0.57
C ASP A 116 4.90 3.56 -0.07
N THR A 117 3.91 3.61 -0.98
CA THR A 117 2.51 3.90 -0.65
C THR A 117 1.64 2.65 -0.74
N ASN A 118 0.44 2.69 -0.15
CA ASN A 118 -0.55 1.61 -0.30
C ASN A 118 -1.43 1.75 -1.57
N TYR A 119 -1.09 2.69 -2.46
CA TYR A 119 -1.69 2.80 -3.78
C TYR A 119 -0.95 1.86 -4.75
N HIS A 120 -1.66 1.27 -5.71
CA HIS A 120 -1.10 0.39 -6.72
C HIS A 120 -1.35 0.93 -8.12
N TYR A 121 -0.42 0.67 -9.01
CA TYR A 121 -0.51 1.01 -10.42
C TYR A 121 -0.43 -0.24 -11.30
N ILE A 122 -0.92 -0.13 -12.54
CA ILE A 122 -0.79 -1.19 -13.55
C ILE A 122 0.54 -1.01 -14.28
N VAL A 123 1.39 -2.03 -14.21
CA VAL A 123 2.75 -2.01 -14.75
C VAL A 123 2.70 -1.87 -16.28
N PRO A 124 3.35 -0.83 -16.86
CA PRO A 124 3.50 -0.73 -18.31
C PRO A 124 4.23 -1.94 -18.88
N GLU A 125 3.69 -2.52 -19.95
CA GLU A 125 4.27 -3.68 -20.63
C GLU A 125 4.96 -3.22 -21.91
N PHE A 126 6.19 -3.71 -22.13
CA PHE A 126 7.00 -3.37 -23.30
C PHE A 126 7.62 -4.62 -23.94
N ASP A 127 8.02 -4.46 -25.19
CA ASP A 127 8.93 -5.33 -25.94
C ASP A 127 9.81 -4.47 -26.88
N ALA A 128 10.78 -5.10 -27.56
CA ALA A 128 11.69 -4.40 -28.46
C ALA A 128 11.00 -3.71 -29.65
N ASN A 129 9.76 -4.09 -29.99
CA ASN A 129 9.00 -3.55 -31.11
C ASN A 129 7.93 -2.55 -30.67
N THR A 130 7.88 -2.20 -29.39
CA THR A 130 6.87 -1.29 -28.85
C THR A 130 6.98 0.08 -29.51
N THR A 131 5.85 0.57 -30.02
CA THR A 131 5.74 1.89 -30.64
C THR A 131 4.70 2.71 -29.91
N PHE A 132 4.92 4.03 -29.84
CA PHE A 132 4.02 4.95 -29.16
C PHE A 132 3.24 5.83 -30.15
N SER A 133 1.99 6.11 -29.82
CA SER A 133 1.10 7.01 -30.57
C SER A 133 0.27 7.85 -29.60
N LEU A 134 0.05 9.13 -29.92
CA LEU A 134 -0.66 10.03 -29.02
C LEU A 134 -2.18 9.80 -29.07
N HIS A 135 -2.81 9.60 -27.90
CA HIS A 135 -4.26 9.52 -27.68
C HIS A 135 -4.68 10.49 -26.57
N ALA A 136 -4.61 11.79 -26.86
CA ALA A 136 -4.77 12.85 -25.86
C ALA A 136 -6.22 13.26 -25.58
N GLU A 137 -7.21 12.65 -26.25
CA GLU A 137 -8.60 13.11 -26.27
C GLU A 137 -9.20 13.24 -24.87
N ASN A 138 -8.93 12.26 -24.00
CA ASN A 138 -9.43 12.26 -22.62
C ASN A 138 -8.84 13.42 -21.80
N LEU A 139 -7.51 13.59 -21.82
CA LEU A 139 -6.84 14.66 -21.07
C LEU A 139 -7.26 16.05 -21.59
N ILE A 140 -7.30 16.23 -22.91
CA ILE A 140 -7.71 17.48 -23.56
C ILE A 140 -9.16 17.81 -23.23
N SER A 141 -10.05 16.80 -23.19
CA SER A 141 -11.43 17.00 -22.75
C SER A 141 -11.50 17.54 -21.32
N GLN A 142 -10.75 16.95 -20.37
CA GLN A 142 -10.70 17.44 -18.99
C GLN A 142 -10.13 18.85 -18.89
N VAL A 143 -9.10 19.17 -19.69
CA VAL A 143 -8.55 20.54 -19.80
C VAL A 143 -9.61 21.54 -20.25
N LYS A 144 -10.40 21.21 -21.28
CA LYS A 144 -11.51 22.04 -21.77
C LYS A 144 -12.59 22.21 -20.72
N GLU A 145 -12.96 21.13 -20.03
CA GLU A 145 -13.95 21.16 -18.95
C GLU A 145 -13.53 22.12 -17.83
N ALA A 146 -12.29 22.01 -17.34
CA ALA A 146 -11.80 22.85 -16.25
C ALA A 146 -11.65 24.32 -16.66
N LYS A 147 -11.17 24.59 -17.87
CA LYS A 147 -11.07 25.95 -18.42
C LYS A 147 -12.42 26.61 -18.62
N ALA A 148 -13.44 25.84 -19.04
CA ALA A 148 -14.81 26.35 -19.19
C ALA A 148 -15.43 26.80 -17.84
N LEU A 149 -14.91 26.33 -16.71
CA LEU A 149 -15.30 26.77 -15.37
C LEU A 149 -14.54 28.04 -14.91
N GLY A 150 -13.59 28.54 -15.71
CA GLY A 150 -12.83 29.76 -15.43
C GLY A 150 -11.62 29.56 -14.52
N HIS A 151 -11.13 28.33 -14.35
CA HIS A 151 -9.98 28.04 -13.51
C HIS A 151 -8.64 28.17 -14.28
N ASN A 152 -7.61 28.66 -13.59
CA ASN A 152 -6.24 28.45 -14.01
C ASN A 152 -5.86 27.00 -13.73
N ILE A 153 -5.29 26.33 -14.74
CA ILE A 153 -5.02 24.90 -14.68
C ILE A 153 -3.58 24.59 -15.01
N LYS A 154 -3.11 23.50 -14.42
CA LYS A 154 -1.81 22.89 -14.67
C LYS A 154 -2.04 21.39 -14.84
N PRO A 155 -2.04 20.87 -16.08
CA PRO A 155 -2.11 19.44 -16.31
C PRO A 155 -0.99 18.68 -15.61
N VAL A 156 -1.31 17.49 -15.11
CA VAL A 156 -0.40 16.58 -14.43
C VAL A 156 -0.22 15.37 -15.34
N ILE A 157 1.03 15.07 -15.68
CA ILE A 157 1.40 13.89 -16.46
C ILE A 157 2.56 13.16 -15.78
N LEU A 158 2.61 11.85 -15.95
CA LEU A 158 3.78 11.07 -15.54
C LEU A 158 4.95 11.40 -16.47
N GLY A 159 6.17 11.47 -15.93
CA GLY A 159 7.37 11.70 -16.73
C GLY A 159 7.74 10.50 -17.60
N PRO A 160 8.30 10.71 -18.80
CA PRO A 160 8.61 9.62 -19.72
C PRO A 160 9.66 8.66 -19.17
N VAL A 161 10.60 9.15 -18.35
CA VAL A 161 11.67 8.28 -17.82
C VAL A 161 11.14 7.43 -16.68
N THR A 162 10.37 8.02 -15.75
CA THR A 162 9.65 7.26 -14.73
C THR A 162 8.70 6.23 -15.35
N TYR A 163 7.96 6.59 -16.41
CA TYR A 163 7.07 5.64 -17.08
C TYR A 163 7.81 4.39 -17.60
N LEU A 164 8.96 4.58 -18.26
CA LEU A 164 9.81 3.46 -18.69
C LEU A 164 10.44 2.71 -17.51
N TRP A 165 10.87 3.43 -16.46
CA TRP A 165 11.45 2.82 -15.27
C TRP A 165 10.46 1.89 -14.57
N LEU A 166 9.19 2.31 -14.46
CA LEU A 166 8.11 1.56 -13.81
C LEU A 166 7.61 0.35 -14.61
N GLY A 167 7.87 0.28 -15.92
CA GLY A 167 7.42 -0.82 -16.76
C GLY A 167 8.37 -2.02 -16.81
N LYS A 168 7.91 -3.08 -17.47
CA LYS A 168 8.64 -4.36 -17.65
C LYS A 168 8.68 -4.77 -19.12
N THR A 169 9.77 -5.42 -19.51
CA THR A 169 9.99 -5.97 -20.85
C THR A 169 9.79 -7.47 -20.84
N LYS A 170 8.97 -8.01 -21.74
CA LYS A 170 8.71 -9.46 -21.79
C LYS A 170 9.79 -10.27 -22.49
N ASP A 171 10.62 -9.61 -23.30
CA ASP A 171 11.65 -10.20 -24.14
C ASP A 171 13.08 -9.91 -23.65
N GLY A 172 13.22 -9.26 -22.49
CA GLY A 172 14.50 -8.84 -21.93
C GLY A 172 15.16 -7.66 -22.64
N SER A 173 14.44 -6.95 -23.52
CA SER A 173 14.94 -5.74 -24.18
C SER A 173 15.24 -4.60 -23.18
N ASN A 174 16.08 -3.65 -23.58
CA ASN A 174 16.38 -2.50 -22.75
C ASN A 174 15.27 -1.45 -22.88
N LYS A 175 14.59 -1.15 -21.77
CA LYS A 175 13.50 -0.14 -21.70
C LYS A 175 13.92 1.24 -22.21
N LEU A 176 15.18 1.63 -21.99
CA LEU A 176 15.68 2.94 -22.42
C LEU A 176 15.81 3.07 -23.95
N ASP A 177 15.87 1.97 -24.69
CA ASP A 177 15.91 2.01 -26.16
C ASP A 177 14.58 2.56 -26.75
N LEU A 178 13.51 2.52 -25.96
CA LEU A 178 12.18 3.03 -26.31
C LEU A 178 12.02 4.55 -26.06
N LEU A 179 13.00 5.20 -25.40
CA LEU A 179 12.89 6.58 -24.95
C LEU A 179 12.66 7.57 -26.10
N ASP A 180 13.39 7.45 -27.20
CA ASP A 180 13.27 8.40 -28.32
C ASP A 180 11.87 8.39 -28.95
N GLY A 181 11.29 7.20 -29.12
CA GLY A 181 9.91 7.05 -29.60
C GLY A 181 8.90 7.65 -28.64
N LEU A 182 9.09 7.40 -27.34
CA LEU A 182 8.23 7.96 -26.29
C LEU A 182 8.31 9.49 -26.25
N LEU A 183 9.53 10.05 -26.33
CA LEU A 183 9.74 11.50 -26.32
C LEU A 183 9.05 12.18 -27.50
N ALA A 184 9.05 11.57 -28.69
CA ALA A 184 8.32 12.10 -29.84
C ALA A 184 6.80 12.22 -29.54
N THR A 185 6.22 11.24 -28.86
CA THR A 185 4.81 11.28 -28.42
C THR A 185 4.57 12.36 -27.35
N TYR A 186 5.49 12.53 -26.40
CA TYR A 186 5.40 13.60 -25.39
C TYR A 186 5.56 15.01 -26.01
N GLU A 187 6.42 15.18 -27.02
CA GLU A 187 6.53 16.44 -27.76
C GLU A 187 5.19 16.79 -28.43
N LEU A 188 4.52 15.82 -29.06
CA LEU A 188 3.17 16.00 -29.62
C LEU A 188 2.12 16.33 -28.55
N LEU A 189 2.19 15.69 -27.38
CA LEU A 189 1.29 15.97 -26.27
C LEU A 189 1.44 17.42 -25.79
N LEU A 190 2.67 17.90 -25.62
CA LEU A 190 2.93 19.28 -25.20
C LEU A 190 2.42 20.27 -26.24
N LEU A 191 2.54 19.98 -27.54
CA LEU A 191 1.95 20.81 -28.58
C LEU A 191 0.41 20.84 -28.47
N ALA A 192 -0.24 19.69 -28.29
CA ALA A 192 -1.69 19.63 -28.13
C ALA A 192 -2.18 20.42 -26.90
N LEU A 193 -1.47 20.33 -25.77
CA LEU A 193 -1.77 21.13 -24.57
C LEU A 193 -1.55 22.62 -24.82
N GLN A 194 -0.53 22.97 -25.59
CA GLN A 194 -0.23 24.37 -25.95
C GLN A 194 -1.34 24.97 -26.81
N GLU A 195 -1.88 24.21 -27.77
CA GLU A 195 -3.00 24.62 -28.62
C GLU A 195 -4.25 24.94 -27.81
N GLU A 196 -4.45 24.24 -26.69
CA GLU A 196 -5.52 24.53 -25.74
C GLU A 196 -5.21 25.74 -24.85
N GLY A 197 -4.02 26.34 -24.96
CA GLY A 197 -3.56 27.49 -24.17
C GLY A 197 -3.09 27.11 -22.76
N VAL A 198 -2.53 25.92 -22.57
CA VAL A 198 -1.91 25.53 -21.29
C VAL A 198 -0.56 26.22 -21.13
N GLU A 199 -0.32 26.85 -19.98
CA GLU A 199 0.95 27.51 -19.68
C GLU A 199 1.94 26.58 -18.96
N TRP A 200 1.45 25.86 -17.94
CA TRP A 200 2.26 25.00 -17.08
C TRP A 200 1.81 23.56 -17.17
N VAL A 201 2.77 22.64 -17.19
CA VAL A 201 2.54 21.20 -17.03
C VAL A 201 3.40 20.70 -15.87
N GLN A 202 2.77 20.03 -14.91
CA GLN A 202 3.47 19.22 -13.93
C GLN A 202 3.86 17.90 -14.58
N ILE A 203 5.13 17.55 -14.48
CA ILE A 203 5.67 16.31 -14.98
C ILE A 203 6.36 15.56 -13.84
N ASP A 204 5.79 14.41 -13.49
CA ASP A 204 6.17 13.66 -12.31
C ASP A 204 7.36 12.74 -12.64
N GLU A 205 8.51 13.00 -12.03
CA GLU A 205 9.68 12.10 -12.03
C GLU A 205 10.04 11.67 -10.60
N PRO A 206 9.16 10.93 -9.91
CA PRO A 206 9.41 10.46 -8.56
C PRO A 206 10.62 9.53 -8.47
N ILE A 207 11.09 8.92 -9.57
CA ILE A 207 12.34 8.13 -9.56
C ILE A 207 13.55 8.95 -9.11
N LEU A 208 13.50 10.29 -9.15
CA LEU A 208 14.59 11.14 -8.67
C LEU A 208 14.90 10.96 -7.17
N VAL A 209 13.95 10.43 -6.37
CA VAL A 209 14.19 10.13 -4.95
C VAL A 209 14.88 8.78 -4.72
N THR A 210 15.08 7.98 -5.77
CA THR A 210 15.75 6.67 -5.71
C THR A 210 17.24 6.77 -6.07
N GLU A 211 17.96 5.65 -5.93
CA GLU A 211 19.37 5.53 -6.35
C GLU A 211 19.42 5.21 -7.85
N LEU A 212 19.79 6.20 -8.66
CA LEU A 212 19.80 6.08 -10.12
C LEU A 212 21.20 5.81 -10.64
N ASP A 213 21.34 4.80 -11.49
CA ASP A 213 22.59 4.59 -12.23
C ASP A 213 22.79 5.65 -13.33
N SER A 214 23.97 5.63 -13.96
CA SER A 214 24.35 6.60 -14.98
C SER A 214 23.47 6.57 -16.23
N SER A 215 22.85 5.43 -16.56
CA SER A 215 21.99 5.29 -17.74
C SER A 215 20.67 6.03 -17.54
N TRP A 216 20.05 5.91 -16.35
CA TRP A 216 18.80 6.60 -16.02
C TRP A 216 18.99 8.11 -15.85
N THR A 217 20.09 8.54 -15.23
CA THR A 217 20.42 9.97 -15.14
C THR A 217 20.70 10.58 -16.51
N HIS A 218 21.34 9.84 -17.43
CA HIS A 218 21.51 10.26 -18.82
C HIS A 218 20.15 10.37 -19.55
N ALA A 219 19.27 9.38 -19.38
CA ALA A 219 17.93 9.37 -19.96
C ALA A 219 17.10 10.59 -19.50
N LEU A 220 17.12 10.92 -18.20
CA LEU A 220 16.48 12.13 -17.67
C LEU A 220 17.03 13.40 -18.35
N LYS A 221 18.36 13.51 -18.46
CA LYS A 221 18.98 14.67 -19.13
C LYS A 221 18.52 14.79 -20.59
N GLN A 222 18.53 13.68 -21.34
CA GLN A 222 18.08 13.64 -22.74
C GLN A 222 16.60 14.03 -22.86
N ALA A 223 15.75 13.44 -22.03
CA ALA A 223 14.31 13.70 -22.01
C ALA A 223 14.01 15.18 -21.82
N TYR A 224 14.55 15.80 -20.78
CA TYR A 224 14.24 17.20 -20.49
C TYR A 224 14.89 18.19 -21.46
N LEU A 225 16.04 17.84 -22.06
CA LEU A 225 16.58 18.63 -23.19
C LEU A 225 15.67 18.58 -24.42
N ALA A 226 15.05 17.43 -24.71
CA ALA A 226 14.10 17.30 -25.81
C ALA A 226 12.81 18.07 -25.55
N LEU A 227 12.22 17.90 -24.36
CA LEU A 227 10.93 18.51 -24.01
C LEU A 227 11.00 20.03 -23.82
N ASN A 228 12.16 20.58 -23.44
CA ASN A 228 12.37 22.03 -23.30
C ASN A 228 12.32 22.82 -24.63
N LYS A 229 12.15 22.13 -25.78
CA LYS A 229 11.83 22.81 -27.06
C LYS A 229 10.40 23.37 -27.07
N SER A 230 9.51 22.83 -26.25
CA SER A 230 8.14 23.33 -26.10
C SER A 230 8.13 24.67 -25.37
N PRO A 231 7.27 25.62 -25.74
CA PRO A 231 7.07 26.86 -24.98
C PRO A 231 6.27 26.63 -23.68
N ILE A 232 5.71 25.44 -23.47
CA ILE A 232 5.08 25.08 -22.18
C ILE A 232 6.14 25.04 -21.08
N LYS A 233 5.80 25.64 -19.94
CA LYS A 233 6.64 25.60 -18.74
C LYS A 233 6.47 24.26 -18.03
N LEU A 234 7.55 23.51 -17.90
CA LEU A 234 7.57 22.25 -17.16
C LEU A 234 7.91 22.49 -15.69
N LEU A 235 7.07 21.96 -14.81
CA LEU A 235 7.34 21.82 -13.38
C LEU A 235 7.75 20.38 -13.10
N LEU A 236 9.06 20.12 -13.04
CA LEU A 236 9.60 18.82 -12.67
C LEU A 236 9.24 18.52 -11.22
N THR A 237 8.58 17.39 -10.98
CA THR A 237 7.97 17.10 -9.68
C THR A 237 8.47 15.78 -9.13
N SER A 238 9.07 15.83 -7.94
CA SER A 238 9.54 14.66 -7.19
C SER A 238 8.99 14.68 -5.77
N TYR A 239 8.69 13.52 -5.21
CA TYR A 239 8.06 13.39 -3.89
C TYR A 239 8.37 12.06 -3.22
N PHE A 240 8.00 11.92 -1.95
CA PHE A 240 8.21 10.75 -1.07
C PHE A 240 9.60 10.63 -0.44
N GLY A 241 10.53 11.53 -0.74
CA GLY A 241 11.87 11.48 -0.16
C GLY A 241 12.80 12.61 -0.58
N GLU A 242 14.00 12.55 -0.03
CA GLU A 242 15.16 13.37 -0.38
C GLU A 242 15.73 12.95 -1.75
N LEU A 243 16.22 13.93 -2.51
CA LEU A 243 16.88 13.71 -3.80
C LEU A 243 18.34 13.22 -3.65
N LYS A 244 19.00 13.60 -2.55
CA LYS A 244 20.40 13.29 -2.23
C LYS A 244 21.35 13.57 -3.39
N GLU A 245 22.03 12.56 -3.92
CA GLU A 245 22.97 12.71 -5.04
C GLU A 245 22.30 13.24 -6.31
N ASN A 246 20.98 13.07 -6.46
CA ASN A 246 20.23 13.60 -7.61
C ASN A 246 19.85 15.07 -7.44
N LEU A 247 20.05 15.68 -6.26
CA LEU A 247 19.57 17.04 -5.96
C LEU A 247 20.17 18.10 -6.89
N HIS A 248 21.51 18.11 -7.01
CA HIS A 248 22.19 19.08 -7.87
C HIS A 248 21.79 18.89 -9.33
N PHE A 249 21.74 17.64 -9.79
CA PHE A 249 21.29 17.28 -11.13
C PHE A 249 19.86 17.77 -11.43
N ALA A 250 18.91 17.55 -10.51
CA ALA A 250 17.53 18.02 -10.65
C ALA A 250 17.45 19.56 -10.75
N CYS A 251 18.29 20.28 -10.00
CA CYS A 251 18.38 21.74 -10.10
C CYS A 251 18.89 22.23 -11.46
N GLU A 252 19.73 21.44 -12.15
CA GLU A 252 20.33 21.80 -13.45
C GLU A 252 19.41 21.50 -14.65
N LEU A 253 18.51 20.51 -14.55
CA LEU A 253 17.64 20.09 -15.67
C LEU A 253 16.90 21.28 -16.31
N PRO A 254 16.76 21.35 -17.64
CA PRO A 254 16.23 22.52 -18.35
C PRO A 254 14.70 22.63 -18.26
N VAL A 255 14.19 22.84 -17.04
CA VAL A 255 12.78 22.99 -16.71
C VAL A 255 12.49 24.37 -16.13
N ALA A 256 11.23 24.78 -16.16
CA ALA A 256 10.81 26.10 -15.68
C ALA A 256 10.63 26.14 -14.15
N GLY A 257 10.42 25.00 -13.51
CA GLY A 257 10.36 24.89 -12.05
C GLY A 257 10.68 23.49 -11.54
N LEU A 258 10.96 23.42 -10.25
CA LEU A 258 11.22 22.19 -9.51
C LEU A 258 10.30 22.13 -8.28
N HIS A 259 9.60 21.01 -8.08
CA HIS A 259 8.88 20.71 -6.84
C HIS A 259 9.69 19.75 -5.96
N ILE A 260 9.83 20.11 -4.67
CA ILE A 260 10.48 19.31 -3.64
C ILE A 260 9.49 19.03 -2.51
N ASP A 261 9.41 17.77 -2.10
CA ASP A 261 8.73 17.34 -0.88
C ASP A 261 9.50 17.84 0.35
N ALA A 262 9.02 18.93 0.97
CA ALA A 262 9.65 19.52 2.15
C ALA A 262 9.27 18.81 3.46
N ILE A 263 8.37 17.82 3.41
CA ILE A 263 8.01 16.99 4.57
C ILE A 263 9.06 15.91 4.78
N ASN A 264 9.38 15.18 3.71
CA ASN A 264 10.39 14.11 3.75
C ASN A 264 11.79 14.60 3.38
N GLY A 265 11.89 15.70 2.63
CA GLY A 265 13.14 16.30 2.12
C GLY A 265 13.56 17.60 2.79
N PHE A 266 13.12 17.86 4.02
CA PHE A 266 13.31 19.16 4.70
C PHE A 266 14.77 19.64 4.73
N ASN A 267 15.73 18.72 4.92
CA ASN A 267 17.14 19.06 5.05
C ASN A 267 17.79 19.55 3.74
N GLU A 268 17.14 19.34 2.60
CA GLU A 268 17.65 19.74 1.28
C GLU A 268 17.21 21.15 0.88
N ILE A 269 16.19 21.72 1.54
CA ILE A 269 15.55 22.94 1.06
C ILE A 269 16.52 24.12 1.01
N ASP A 270 17.37 24.31 2.01
CA ASP A 270 18.36 25.39 1.99
C ASP A 270 19.33 25.24 0.79
N GLN A 271 19.75 24.01 0.49
CA GLN A 271 20.63 23.72 -0.66
C GLN A 271 19.90 23.95 -1.98
N VAL A 272 18.64 23.54 -2.10
CA VAL A 272 17.81 23.78 -3.31
C VAL A 272 17.69 25.28 -3.55
N VAL A 273 17.42 26.07 -2.50
CA VAL A 273 17.24 27.52 -2.62
C VAL A 273 18.52 28.21 -3.11
N ASP A 274 19.68 27.70 -2.70
CA ASP A 274 20.98 28.22 -3.12
C ASP A 274 21.40 27.77 -4.53
N TRP A 275 21.08 26.53 -4.91
CA TRP A 275 21.49 25.95 -6.19
C TRP A 275 20.52 26.19 -7.34
N LEU A 276 19.22 26.37 -7.06
CA LEU A 276 18.21 26.51 -8.10
C LEU A 276 18.36 27.85 -8.84
N PRO A 277 18.60 27.84 -10.17
CA PRO A 277 18.78 29.05 -10.96
C PRO A 277 17.67 30.08 -10.75
N SER A 278 18.02 31.37 -10.69
CA SER A 278 17.13 32.48 -10.31
C SER A 278 15.90 32.69 -11.22
N HIS A 279 15.88 32.08 -12.40
CA HIS A 279 14.74 32.16 -13.33
C HIS A 279 13.72 31.04 -13.14
N LYS A 280 14.04 30.00 -12.35
CA LYS A 280 13.15 28.86 -12.12
C LYS A 280 12.23 29.11 -10.93
N VAL A 281 11.06 28.49 -10.96
CA VAL A 281 10.15 28.42 -9.81
C VAL A 281 10.60 27.30 -8.87
N LEU A 282 10.52 27.54 -7.57
CA LEU A 282 10.64 26.51 -6.54
C LEU A 282 9.27 26.25 -5.93
N SER A 283 8.72 25.06 -6.17
CA SER A 283 7.55 24.57 -5.47
C SER A 283 7.97 23.77 -4.24
N LEU A 284 7.44 24.16 -3.08
CA LEU A 284 7.67 23.48 -1.80
C LEU A 284 6.41 22.73 -1.38
N GLY A 285 6.56 21.43 -1.23
CA GLY A 285 5.57 20.54 -0.66
C GLY A 285 5.52 20.62 0.86
N VAL A 286 4.76 21.57 1.40
CA VAL A 286 4.78 21.96 2.83
C VAL A 286 3.63 21.40 3.66
N ILE A 287 2.64 20.79 3.00
CA ILE A 287 1.51 20.11 3.65
C ILE A 287 1.62 18.62 3.37
N ASN A 288 1.56 17.78 4.40
CA ASN A 288 1.74 16.33 4.22
C ASN A 288 0.60 15.71 3.39
N GLY A 289 0.91 15.21 2.20
CA GLY A 289 -0.05 14.56 1.29
C GLY A 289 -0.23 13.06 1.52
N ARG A 290 0.50 12.46 2.47
CA ARG A 290 0.47 11.02 2.82
C ARG A 290 -0.08 10.73 4.21
N ASN A 291 -0.31 11.75 5.02
CA ASN A 291 -0.77 11.59 6.40
C ASN A 291 -1.81 12.65 6.76
N ILE A 292 -2.62 12.36 7.77
CA ILE A 292 -3.84 13.09 8.09
C ILE A 292 -3.72 14.03 9.28
N TRP A 293 -2.51 14.26 9.80
CA TRP A 293 -2.32 15.22 10.89
C TRP A 293 -2.41 16.66 10.38
N ILE A 294 -2.95 17.55 11.23
CA ILE A 294 -2.88 18.99 11.01
C ILE A 294 -1.42 19.45 10.93
N ASN A 295 -1.15 20.40 10.04
CA ASN A 295 0.13 21.07 9.97
C ASN A 295 0.25 22.13 11.08
N ASP A 296 1.42 22.26 11.72
CA ASP A 296 1.73 23.40 12.59
C ASP A 296 1.95 24.66 11.75
N LEU A 297 0.88 25.42 11.51
CA LEU A 297 0.89 26.55 10.58
C LEU A 297 1.81 27.67 11.07
N ASN A 298 1.90 27.89 12.37
CA ASN A 298 2.78 28.92 12.94
C ASN A 298 4.26 28.60 12.72
N LYS A 299 4.64 27.34 12.95
CA LYS A 299 6.01 26.86 12.69
C LYS A 299 6.34 26.89 11.19
N THR A 300 5.45 26.38 10.34
CA THR A 300 5.65 26.39 8.88
C THR A 300 5.75 27.82 8.35
N LEU A 301 4.91 28.74 8.82
CA LEU A 301 4.95 30.14 8.41
C LEU A 301 6.24 30.85 8.86
N ALA A 302 6.73 30.57 10.08
CA ALA A 302 8.00 31.13 10.56
C ALA A 302 9.17 30.71 9.67
N TRP A 303 9.16 29.47 9.18
CA TRP A 303 10.16 28.95 8.25
C TRP A 303 9.99 29.51 6.82
N LEU A 304 8.76 29.61 6.32
CA LEU A 304 8.49 30.11 4.97
C LEU A 304 8.70 31.62 4.82
N THR A 305 8.53 32.42 5.87
CA THR A 305 8.65 33.88 5.82
C THR A 305 10.00 34.35 5.23
N PRO A 306 11.17 33.91 5.73
CA PRO A 306 12.46 34.29 5.13
C PRO A 306 12.64 33.75 3.70
N LEU A 307 12.07 32.58 3.37
CA LEU A 307 12.12 32.03 2.01
C LEU A 307 11.29 32.87 1.04
N GLN A 308 10.10 33.31 1.44
CA GLN A 308 9.25 34.20 0.66
C GLN A 308 9.94 35.54 0.36
N GLN A 309 10.73 36.08 1.30
CA GLN A 309 11.50 37.31 1.08
C GLN A 309 12.60 37.11 0.03
N ARG A 310 13.26 35.95 0.02
CA ARG A 310 14.32 35.60 -0.95
C ARG A 310 13.77 35.24 -2.33
N LEU A 311 12.70 34.45 -2.38
CA LEU A 311 12.19 33.84 -3.60
C LEU A 311 11.05 34.63 -4.26
N GLN A 312 10.33 35.44 -3.49
CA GLN A 312 9.25 36.30 -3.98
C GLN A 312 8.18 35.52 -4.76
N ASP A 313 7.95 35.83 -6.03
CA ASP A 313 7.02 35.17 -6.94
C ASP A 313 7.47 33.78 -7.40
N ARG A 314 8.74 33.41 -7.15
CA ARG A 314 9.26 32.07 -7.42
C ARG A 314 8.89 31.04 -6.36
N LEU A 315 8.38 31.45 -5.20
CA LEU A 315 7.96 30.52 -4.16
C LEU A 315 6.54 30.03 -4.44
N TRP A 316 6.43 28.75 -4.76
CA TRP A 316 5.16 28.06 -4.89
C TRP A 316 4.97 27.14 -3.68
N LEU A 317 3.75 27.08 -3.16
CA LEU A 317 3.37 26.21 -2.07
C LEU A 317 2.41 25.14 -2.58
N ALA A 318 2.62 23.91 -2.14
CA ALA A 318 1.76 22.79 -2.44
C ALA A 318 1.76 21.76 -1.31
N PRO A 319 0.90 20.73 -1.38
CA PRO A 319 1.12 19.50 -0.64
C PRO A 319 2.40 18.80 -1.08
N SER A 320 2.96 17.93 -0.22
CA SER A 320 4.21 17.19 -0.43
C SER A 320 4.18 16.21 -1.60
N CYS A 321 2.99 15.74 -1.94
CA CYS A 321 2.70 14.86 -3.05
C CYS A 321 1.21 15.05 -3.43
N SER A 322 0.69 14.28 -4.37
CA SER A 322 -0.75 14.22 -4.61
C SER A 322 -1.52 13.90 -3.33
N LEU A 323 -2.67 14.56 -3.11
CA LEU A 323 -3.58 14.26 -1.99
C LEU A 323 -4.36 12.95 -2.19
N LEU A 324 -4.09 12.19 -3.26
CA LEU A 324 -4.64 10.86 -3.50
C LEU A 324 -4.50 9.91 -2.29
N HIS A 325 -3.46 10.10 -1.47
CA HIS A 325 -3.11 9.22 -0.36
C HIS A 325 -3.75 9.60 0.98
N VAL A 326 -4.62 10.61 1.01
CA VAL A 326 -5.41 10.99 2.20
C VAL A 326 -6.91 10.96 1.88
N PRO A 327 -7.78 10.84 2.90
CA PRO A 327 -9.21 10.85 2.66
C PRO A 327 -9.70 12.22 2.17
N VAL A 328 -10.94 12.26 1.66
CA VAL A 328 -11.45 13.45 0.96
C VAL A 328 -11.75 14.61 1.93
N ASP A 329 -12.60 14.40 2.92
CA ASP A 329 -13.18 15.51 3.70
C ASP A 329 -13.48 15.09 5.14
N LEU A 330 -12.84 15.74 6.11
CA LEU A 330 -12.98 15.44 7.53
C LEU A 330 -14.36 15.82 8.06
N ASP A 331 -15.03 16.80 7.45
CA ASP A 331 -16.36 17.26 7.87
C ASP A 331 -17.45 16.22 7.57
N SER A 332 -17.10 15.13 6.89
CA SER A 332 -17.98 13.96 6.72
C SER A 332 -18.04 13.06 7.96
N GLU A 333 -17.07 13.17 8.88
CA GLU A 333 -17.03 12.40 10.12
C GLU A 333 -18.07 12.92 11.13
N GLN A 334 -18.86 12.01 11.71
CA GLN A 334 -19.96 12.36 12.64
C GLN A 334 -19.74 11.84 14.06
N ASN A 335 -18.98 10.74 14.19
CA ASN A 335 -18.79 10.02 15.45
C ASN A 335 -17.35 10.07 15.96
N LEU A 336 -16.49 10.91 15.37
CA LEU A 336 -15.12 11.06 15.80
C LEU A 336 -15.08 11.91 17.09
N ASP A 337 -14.23 11.52 18.03
CA ASP A 337 -13.97 12.27 19.25
C ASP A 337 -13.50 13.70 18.91
N GLU A 338 -14.12 14.72 19.51
CA GLU A 338 -13.90 16.14 19.15
C GLU A 338 -12.43 16.56 19.32
N ASP A 339 -11.76 16.09 20.37
CA ASP A 339 -10.34 16.39 20.58
C ASP A 339 -9.51 15.81 19.44
N ILE A 340 -9.75 14.53 19.10
CA ILE A 340 -9.00 13.86 18.04
C ILE A 340 -9.31 14.48 16.68
N GLN A 341 -10.58 14.79 16.39
CA GLN A 341 -10.98 15.45 15.15
C GLN A 341 -10.24 16.77 14.94
N SER A 342 -10.03 17.54 16.01
CA SER A 342 -9.27 18.80 15.95
C SER A 342 -7.80 18.62 15.55
N TRP A 343 -7.24 17.41 15.68
CA TRP A 343 -5.86 17.09 15.34
C TRP A 343 -5.67 16.59 13.90
N LEU A 344 -6.76 16.44 13.14
CA LEU A 344 -6.75 15.87 11.81
C LEU A 344 -7.04 16.90 10.71
N ALA A 345 -6.49 16.64 9.53
CA ALA A 345 -6.78 17.33 8.28
C ALA A 345 -6.81 16.30 7.13
N PHE A 346 -7.95 16.19 6.45
CA PHE A 346 -8.10 15.41 5.22
C PHE A 346 -7.82 16.30 4.00
N ALA A 347 -8.08 15.84 2.78
CA ALA A 347 -7.69 16.56 1.56
C ALA A 347 -8.28 17.98 1.50
N VAL A 348 -9.56 18.17 1.85
CA VAL A 348 -10.19 19.51 1.88
C VAL A 348 -9.49 20.42 2.90
N GLN A 349 -9.33 19.97 4.14
CA GLN A 349 -8.71 20.77 5.21
C GLN A 349 -7.24 21.09 4.89
N LYS A 350 -6.53 20.21 4.18
CA LYS A 350 -5.16 20.48 3.69
C LYS A 350 -5.09 21.59 2.64
N LEU A 351 -6.14 21.77 1.84
CA LEU A 351 -6.25 22.93 0.94
C LEU A 351 -6.46 24.21 1.73
N ASP A 352 -7.24 24.16 2.81
CA ASP A 352 -7.44 25.31 3.70
C ASP A 352 -6.13 25.69 4.41
N GLU A 353 -5.36 24.72 4.93
CA GLU A 353 -4.03 24.94 5.49
C GLU A 353 -3.09 25.65 4.50
N LEU A 354 -3.08 25.20 3.25
CA LEU A 354 -2.27 25.79 2.19
C LEU A 354 -2.69 27.24 1.90
N ASN A 355 -3.99 27.50 1.84
CA ASN A 355 -4.54 28.83 1.61
C ASN A 355 -4.25 29.80 2.76
N ILE A 356 -4.31 29.32 4.01
CA ILE A 356 -3.96 30.10 5.21
C ILE A 356 -2.48 30.51 5.15
N LEU A 357 -1.57 29.58 4.83
CA LEU A 357 -0.15 29.88 4.69
C LEU A 357 0.12 30.93 3.61
N ALA A 358 -0.49 30.77 2.43
CA ALA A 358 -0.32 31.70 1.32
C ALA A 358 -0.89 33.09 1.64
N THR A 359 -2.07 33.14 2.27
CA THR A 359 -2.69 34.40 2.70
C THR A 359 -1.81 35.10 3.72
N ALA A 360 -1.28 34.39 4.71
CA ALA A 360 -0.36 34.96 5.70
C ALA A 360 0.92 35.53 5.08
N LEU A 361 1.50 34.85 4.09
CA LEU A 361 2.71 35.30 3.39
C LEU A 361 2.46 36.51 2.47
N ASN A 362 1.29 36.57 1.84
CA ASN A 362 0.95 37.59 0.86
C ASN A 362 0.31 38.85 1.46
N GLN A 363 -0.53 38.68 2.48
CA GLN A 363 -1.36 39.73 3.07
C GLN A 363 -0.97 40.06 4.51
N GLY A 364 -0.06 39.28 5.11
CA GLY A 364 0.39 39.43 6.49
C GLY A 364 -0.35 38.50 7.45
N LYS A 365 0.30 38.15 8.57
CA LYS A 365 -0.23 37.20 9.56
C LYS A 365 -1.59 37.62 10.14
N ASP A 366 -1.81 38.93 10.28
CA ASP A 366 -3.04 39.48 10.85
C ASP A 366 -4.28 39.13 10.02
N ALA A 367 -4.13 38.83 8.72
CA ALA A 367 -5.22 38.44 7.84
C ALA A 367 -5.80 37.05 8.14
N VAL A 368 -5.06 36.20 8.87
CA VAL A 368 -5.44 34.83 9.24
C VAL A 368 -5.19 34.55 10.73
N ALA A 369 -5.27 35.58 11.57
CA ALA A 369 -4.90 35.49 12.98
C ALA A 369 -5.78 34.50 13.75
N GLU A 370 -7.07 34.42 13.43
CA GLU A 370 -8.02 33.52 14.09
C GLU A 370 -7.69 32.06 13.76
N GLU A 371 -7.47 31.74 12.49
CA GLU A 371 -7.12 30.41 12.01
C GLU A 371 -5.79 29.93 12.61
N LEU A 372 -4.80 30.82 12.71
CA LEU A 372 -3.51 30.52 13.33
C LEU A 372 -3.65 30.23 14.84
N VAL A 373 -4.54 30.93 15.55
CA VAL A 373 -4.80 30.68 16.98
C VAL A 373 -5.54 29.35 17.16
N ILE A 374 -6.54 29.06 16.33
CA ILE A 374 -7.27 27.77 16.36
C ILE A 374 -6.29 26.61 16.12
N ASN A 375 -5.46 26.70 15.09
CA ASN A 375 -4.44 25.69 14.80
C ASN A 375 -3.45 25.52 15.96
N GLU A 376 -2.96 26.62 16.56
CA GLU A 376 -2.05 26.55 17.70
C GLU A 376 -2.67 25.86 18.92
N LEU A 377 -3.96 26.10 19.20
CA LEU A 377 -4.69 25.44 20.28
C LEU A 377 -4.80 23.93 20.04
N ALA A 378 -5.10 23.50 18.81
CA ALA A 378 -5.17 22.09 18.44
C ALA A 378 -3.79 21.39 18.54
N ILE A 379 -2.72 22.03 18.09
CA ILE A 379 -1.35 21.51 18.22
C ILE A 379 -0.98 21.35 19.71
N LYS A 380 -1.26 22.37 20.54
CA LYS A 380 -0.97 22.32 21.98
C LYS A 380 -1.81 21.29 22.71
N SER A 381 -3.09 21.14 22.37
CA SER A 381 -3.97 20.16 23.02
C SER A 381 -3.48 18.73 22.76
N ARG A 382 -3.05 18.42 21.53
CA ARG A 382 -2.43 17.14 21.20
C ARG A 382 -1.14 16.89 21.99
N GLN A 383 -0.21 17.85 21.98
CA GLN A 383 1.09 17.73 22.67
C GLN A 383 0.96 17.55 24.19
N GLN A 384 -0.12 18.06 24.79
CA GLN A 384 -0.36 18.00 26.23
C GLN A 384 -1.30 16.85 26.64
N SER A 385 -1.84 16.11 25.68
CA SER A 385 -2.84 15.06 25.95
C SER A 385 -2.21 13.82 26.59
N ASN A 386 -2.76 13.41 27.75
CA ASN A 386 -2.40 12.15 28.40
C ASN A 386 -2.85 10.91 27.60
N ARG A 387 -3.76 11.08 26.62
CA ARG A 387 -4.13 10.00 25.69
C ARG A 387 -3.04 9.82 24.63
N VAL A 388 -2.31 10.89 24.31
CA VAL A 388 -1.19 10.90 23.35
C VAL A 388 0.11 10.46 24.02
N HIS A 389 0.29 10.79 25.31
CA HIS A 389 1.48 10.45 26.08
C HIS A 389 1.13 9.69 27.36
N ASN A 390 1.35 8.39 27.37
CA ASN A 390 1.13 7.51 28.51
C ASN A 390 2.46 7.13 29.19
N PRO A 391 2.74 7.62 30.42
CA PRO A 391 3.99 7.34 31.14
C PRO A 391 4.25 5.84 31.38
N LEU A 392 3.21 5.03 31.54
CA LEU A 392 3.35 3.58 31.77
C LEU A 392 3.91 2.89 30.52
N ILE A 393 3.43 3.29 29.34
CA ILE A 393 3.91 2.75 28.06
C ILE A 393 5.33 3.18 27.79
N LYS A 394 5.66 4.46 28.03
CA LYS A 394 7.04 4.95 27.91
C LYS A 394 8.00 4.18 28.82
N THR A 395 7.59 3.90 30.06
CA THR A 395 8.39 3.10 31.00
C THR A 395 8.56 1.67 30.51
N ARG A 396 7.49 1.05 29.98
CA ARG A 396 7.53 -0.31 29.44
C ARG A 396 8.45 -0.43 28.22
N VAL A 397 8.37 0.52 27.29
CA VAL A 397 9.26 0.59 26.11
C VAL A 397 10.72 0.80 26.54
N ALA A 398 10.97 1.67 27.52
CA ALA A 398 12.33 1.87 28.06
C ALA A 398 12.89 0.63 28.78
N GLY A 399 12.05 -0.31 29.19
CA GLY A 399 12.43 -1.58 29.80
C GLY A 399 12.78 -2.70 28.81
N ILE A 400 12.63 -2.46 27.50
CA ILE A 400 13.01 -3.42 26.46
C ILE A 400 14.51 -3.71 26.55
N ASN A 401 14.87 -4.98 26.50
CA ASN A 401 16.25 -5.44 26.45
C ASN A 401 16.41 -6.53 25.38
N ASP A 402 17.65 -6.78 24.96
CA ASP A 402 17.96 -7.70 23.85
C ASP A 402 17.41 -9.11 24.07
N ALA A 403 17.36 -9.58 25.31
CA ALA A 403 16.87 -10.92 25.62
C ALA A 403 15.37 -11.11 25.30
N MET A 404 14.58 -10.03 25.30
CA MET A 404 13.15 -10.10 24.95
C MET A 404 12.92 -10.43 23.47
N ALA A 405 13.89 -10.12 22.61
CA ALA A 405 13.85 -10.36 21.18
C ALA A 405 14.55 -11.68 20.78
N GLN A 406 14.98 -12.52 21.71
CA GLN A 406 15.66 -13.78 21.40
C GLN A 406 14.85 -14.97 21.91
N ARG A 407 14.75 -16.02 21.09
CA ARG A 407 14.25 -17.32 21.55
C ARG A 407 15.23 -17.93 22.56
N LYS A 408 14.75 -18.85 23.39
CA LYS A 408 15.58 -19.54 24.40
C LYS A 408 16.66 -20.42 23.76
N SER A 409 16.30 -21.12 22.69
CA SER A 409 17.16 -22.05 21.98
C SER A 409 17.23 -21.72 20.50
N SER A 410 18.26 -22.25 19.81
CA SER A 410 18.38 -22.09 18.35
C SER A 410 17.30 -22.89 17.62
N TYR A 411 16.96 -22.47 16.40
CA TYR A 411 15.97 -23.17 15.58
C TYR A 411 16.22 -24.68 15.47
N GLN A 412 17.48 -25.13 15.34
CA GLN A 412 17.81 -26.56 15.26
C GLN A 412 17.34 -27.36 16.49
N GLN A 413 17.44 -26.76 17.68
CA GLN A 413 16.99 -27.37 18.93
C GLN A 413 15.45 -27.33 19.03
N ARG A 414 14.86 -26.19 18.68
CA ARG A 414 13.40 -26.00 18.69
C ARG A 414 12.69 -26.93 17.71
N ALA A 415 13.18 -27.04 16.48
CA ALA A 415 12.63 -27.91 15.45
C ALA A 415 12.57 -29.38 15.89
N ALA A 416 13.58 -29.87 16.62
CA ALA A 416 13.55 -31.23 17.17
C ALA A 416 12.43 -31.42 18.21
N ILE A 417 12.26 -30.44 19.11
CA ILE A 417 11.20 -30.44 20.13
C ILE A 417 9.82 -30.35 19.47
N GLN A 418 9.65 -29.43 18.53
CA GLN A 418 8.40 -29.19 17.80
C GLN A 418 7.98 -30.43 16.99
N ARG A 419 8.92 -31.09 16.30
CA ARG A 419 8.64 -32.36 15.59
C ARG A 419 8.18 -33.46 16.52
N GLN A 420 8.80 -33.60 17.70
CA GLN A 420 8.36 -34.57 18.68
C GLN A 420 6.97 -34.24 19.25
N ARG A 421 6.68 -32.96 19.48
CA ARG A 421 5.40 -32.49 20.03
C ARG A 421 4.25 -32.66 19.04
N PHE A 422 4.39 -32.13 17.83
CA PHE A 422 3.30 -32.10 16.85
C PHE A 422 3.21 -33.38 16.01
N ASN A 423 4.31 -34.13 15.90
CA ASN A 423 4.38 -35.37 15.12
C ASN A 423 3.81 -35.20 13.70
N LEU A 424 4.15 -34.07 13.06
CA LEU A 424 3.69 -33.75 11.70
C LEU A 424 4.37 -34.67 10.68
N PRO A 425 3.66 -35.10 9.63
CA PRO A 425 4.26 -35.83 8.53
C PRO A 425 5.19 -34.92 7.69
N LEU A 426 6.05 -35.53 6.86
CA LEU A 426 6.77 -34.77 5.81
C LEU A 426 5.78 -34.05 4.89
N PHE A 427 6.16 -32.90 4.36
CA PHE A 427 5.28 -32.05 3.55
C PHE A 427 3.94 -31.75 4.26
N PRO A 428 3.94 -31.23 5.50
CA PRO A 428 2.71 -30.92 6.21
C PRO A 428 1.88 -29.90 5.43
N THR A 429 0.56 -30.11 5.44
CA THR A 429 -0.41 -29.28 4.73
C THR A 429 -1.11 -28.33 5.70
N THR A 430 -1.23 -27.07 5.29
CA THR A 430 -1.94 -26.05 6.06
C THR A 430 -2.52 -24.99 5.12
N THR A 431 -3.28 -24.06 5.67
CA THR A 431 -3.69 -22.83 4.98
C THR A 431 -3.17 -21.61 5.74
N ILE A 432 -3.35 -20.43 5.17
CA ILE A 432 -2.75 -19.20 5.68
C ILE A 432 -3.56 -18.57 6.83
N GLY A 433 -4.90 -18.69 6.84
CA GLY A 433 -5.74 -18.10 7.88
C GLY A 433 -7.21 -18.00 7.47
N SER A 434 -7.56 -16.94 6.76
CA SER A 434 -8.95 -16.68 6.36
C SER A 434 -9.56 -17.73 5.42
N PHE A 435 -10.86 -18.02 5.63
CA PHE A 435 -11.74 -18.77 4.72
C PHE A 435 -12.75 -17.84 4.01
N PRO A 436 -13.49 -18.31 2.99
CA PRO A 436 -14.44 -17.50 2.23
C PRO A 436 -15.34 -16.59 3.07
N GLN A 437 -15.26 -15.27 2.82
CA GLN A 437 -16.11 -14.30 3.48
C GLN A 437 -17.48 -14.22 2.77
N THR A 438 -18.40 -15.07 3.20
CA THR A 438 -19.69 -15.28 2.52
C THR A 438 -20.64 -14.08 2.64
N ALA A 439 -21.75 -14.12 1.89
CA ALA A 439 -22.80 -13.11 1.99
C ALA A 439 -23.44 -13.12 3.39
N GLU A 440 -23.60 -14.30 3.98
CA GLU A 440 -24.16 -14.53 5.31
C GLU A 440 -23.28 -13.89 6.39
N ILE A 441 -21.96 -14.09 6.34
CA ILE A 441 -21.01 -13.47 7.30
C ILE A 441 -21.10 -11.95 7.21
N ARG A 442 -21.11 -11.39 5.98
CA ARG A 442 -21.22 -9.94 5.77
C ARG A 442 -22.56 -9.39 6.25
N GLN A 443 -23.65 -10.12 6.03
CA GLN A 443 -24.98 -9.74 6.49
C GLN A 443 -25.08 -9.77 8.02
N ALA A 444 -24.60 -10.84 8.66
CA ALA A 444 -24.60 -10.96 10.13
C ALA A 444 -23.79 -9.83 10.79
N ARG A 445 -22.59 -9.53 10.27
CA ARG A 445 -21.78 -8.40 10.73
C ARG A 445 -22.50 -7.06 10.57
N LYS A 446 -23.18 -6.85 9.44
CA LYS A 446 -23.99 -5.64 9.20
C LYS A 446 -25.15 -5.55 10.20
N GLN A 447 -25.87 -6.65 10.44
CA GLN A 447 -26.98 -6.69 11.39
C GLN A 447 -26.52 -6.40 12.82
N TYR A 448 -25.39 -6.98 13.23
CA TYR A 448 -24.76 -6.68 14.53
C TYR A 448 -24.38 -5.20 14.66
N ARG A 449 -23.69 -4.62 13.66
CA ARG A 449 -23.35 -3.18 13.63
C ARG A 449 -24.58 -2.26 13.67
N LEU A 450 -25.71 -2.69 13.14
CA LEU A 450 -26.98 -1.96 13.17
C LEU A 450 -27.82 -2.23 14.43
N GLY A 451 -27.32 -3.03 15.39
CA GLY A 451 -28.05 -3.41 16.60
C GLY A 451 -29.25 -4.33 16.36
N GLN A 452 -29.36 -4.95 15.18
CA GLN A 452 -30.45 -5.87 14.82
C GLN A 452 -30.21 -7.30 15.32
N LEU A 453 -28.96 -7.62 15.63
CA LEU A 453 -28.52 -8.91 16.13
C LEU A 453 -27.73 -8.63 17.41
N ASP A 454 -28.07 -9.29 18.51
CA ASP A 454 -27.39 -9.07 19.78
C ASP A 454 -26.02 -9.76 19.83
N GLU A 455 -25.19 -9.40 20.82
CA GLU A 455 -23.83 -9.94 20.94
C GLU A 455 -23.80 -11.46 21.09
N GLN A 456 -24.71 -12.04 21.87
CA GLN A 456 -24.75 -13.48 22.10
C GLN A 456 -25.12 -14.23 20.82
N GLN A 457 -26.09 -13.72 20.06
CA GLN A 457 -26.48 -14.24 18.76
C GLN A 457 -25.32 -14.14 17.78
N TYR A 458 -24.58 -13.02 17.79
CA TYR A 458 -23.45 -12.81 16.88
C TYR A 458 -22.31 -13.77 17.17
N GLN A 459 -21.95 -13.91 18.45
CA GLN A 459 -20.94 -14.85 18.89
C GLN A 459 -21.32 -16.30 18.56
N THR A 460 -22.59 -16.66 18.74
CA THR A 460 -23.09 -18.01 18.36
C THR A 460 -22.97 -18.24 16.85
N PHE A 461 -23.34 -17.26 16.04
CA PHE A 461 -23.17 -17.33 14.59
C PHE A 461 -21.69 -17.53 14.19
N LEU A 462 -20.78 -16.76 14.78
CA LEU A 462 -19.34 -16.87 14.52
C LEU A 462 -18.78 -18.23 14.96
N LYS A 463 -19.18 -18.73 16.13
CA LYS A 463 -18.82 -20.08 16.62
C LYS A 463 -19.29 -21.19 15.67
N ASN A 464 -20.46 -21.03 15.06
CA ASN A 464 -20.95 -21.97 14.04
C ASN A 464 -20.11 -21.91 12.76
N GLN A 465 -19.67 -20.72 12.35
CA GLN A 465 -18.81 -20.58 11.18
C GLN A 465 -17.43 -21.22 11.41
N ILE A 466 -16.83 -20.99 12.57
CA ILE A 466 -15.57 -21.64 12.96
C ILE A 466 -15.73 -23.16 12.97
N ASN A 467 -16.84 -23.68 13.51
CA ASN A 467 -17.12 -25.11 13.49
C ASN A 467 -17.21 -25.67 12.06
N HIS A 468 -17.93 -24.97 11.17
CA HIS A 468 -18.00 -25.36 9.77
C HIS A 468 -16.61 -25.43 9.13
N ASP A 469 -15.78 -24.42 9.35
CA ASP A 469 -14.45 -24.33 8.75
C ASP A 469 -13.53 -25.45 9.27
N ILE A 470 -13.56 -25.76 10.58
CA ILE A 470 -12.82 -26.88 11.16
C ILE A 470 -13.29 -28.22 10.57
N GLU A 471 -14.60 -28.46 10.49
CA GLU A 471 -15.16 -29.69 9.90
C GLU A 471 -14.73 -29.87 8.44
N GLN A 472 -14.71 -28.80 7.65
CA GLN A 472 -14.27 -28.87 6.24
C GLN A 472 -12.79 -29.25 6.15
N GLN A 473 -11.94 -28.67 6.99
CA GLN A 473 -10.51 -28.93 6.98
C GLN A 473 -10.18 -30.35 7.45
N GLU A 474 -10.86 -30.86 8.47
CA GLU A 474 -10.72 -32.24 8.92
C GLU A 474 -11.15 -33.22 7.82
N ALA A 475 -12.27 -32.95 7.14
CA ALA A 475 -12.76 -33.78 6.03
C ALA A 475 -11.79 -33.80 4.84
N LEU A 476 -11.10 -32.69 4.56
CA LEU A 476 -10.04 -32.62 3.55
C LEU A 476 -8.76 -33.36 3.99
N GLY A 477 -8.53 -33.45 5.29
CA GLY A 477 -7.36 -34.10 5.86
C GLY A 477 -6.13 -33.21 5.96
N LEU A 478 -6.30 -31.89 6.12
CA LEU A 478 -5.21 -30.94 6.40
C LEU A 478 -4.49 -31.27 7.71
N ASP A 479 -3.19 -31.01 7.82
CA ASP A 479 -2.38 -31.39 8.99
C ASP A 479 -2.42 -30.34 10.11
N VAL A 480 -2.35 -29.04 9.75
CA VAL A 480 -2.47 -27.89 10.66
C VAL A 480 -3.60 -26.98 10.21
N LEU A 481 -4.52 -26.69 11.12
CA LEU A 481 -5.80 -26.04 10.82
C LEU A 481 -5.79 -24.54 11.17
N VAL A 482 -6.79 -23.82 10.67
CA VAL A 482 -7.07 -22.41 10.99
C VAL A 482 -8.56 -22.23 11.30
N HIS A 483 -8.94 -21.18 12.03
CA HIS A 483 -10.35 -20.96 12.40
C HIS A 483 -11.16 -20.17 11.34
N GLY A 484 -10.51 -19.67 10.28
CA GLY A 484 -11.18 -19.03 9.14
C GLY A 484 -11.45 -17.53 9.27
N GLU A 485 -11.20 -16.93 10.44
CA GLU A 485 -11.25 -15.46 10.66
C GLU A 485 -12.60 -14.80 10.32
N ALA A 486 -13.71 -15.50 10.49
CA ALA A 486 -15.05 -15.01 10.20
C ALA A 486 -15.43 -13.76 11.03
N GLU A 487 -14.86 -13.62 12.22
CA GLU A 487 -15.01 -12.45 13.10
C GLU A 487 -14.34 -11.20 12.52
N ARG A 488 -13.32 -11.36 11.68
CA ARG A 488 -12.47 -10.25 11.20
C ARG A 488 -12.99 -9.67 9.90
N ASN A 489 -13.16 -8.35 9.88
CA ASN A 489 -13.46 -7.63 8.65
C ASN A 489 -12.18 -7.28 7.87
N ASP A 490 -11.11 -6.95 8.58
CA ASP A 490 -9.83 -6.51 8.05
C ASP A 490 -8.75 -6.84 9.08
N MET A 491 -7.55 -7.19 8.63
CA MET A 491 -6.48 -7.71 9.50
C MET A 491 -5.78 -6.61 10.30
N VAL A 492 -6.04 -5.32 10.06
CA VAL A 492 -5.52 -4.23 10.88
C VAL A 492 -6.64 -3.53 11.65
N GLU A 493 -7.82 -3.35 11.02
CA GLU A 493 -9.00 -2.79 11.70
C GLU A 493 -9.36 -3.59 12.97
N TYR A 494 -9.35 -4.92 12.87
CA TYR A 494 -9.73 -5.81 13.97
C TYR A 494 -8.84 -5.68 15.22
N PHE A 495 -7.52 -5.52 15.05
CA PHE A 495 -6.62 -5.33 16.20
C PHE A 495 -6.72 -3.90 16.73
N GLY A 496 -6.74 -2.89 15.84
CA GLY A 496 -6.84 -1.51 16.28
C GLY A 496 -8.12 -1.23 17.09
N GLU A 497 -9.25 -1.89 16.77
CA GLU A 497 -10.53 -1.74 17.52
C GLU A 497 -10.40 -2.20 18.98
N GLN A 498 -9.35 -2.96 19.29
CA GLN A 498 -9.11 -3.58 20.60
C GLN A 498 -7.85 -3.04 21.29
N LEU A 499 -7.19 -2.05 20.69
CA LEU A 499 -6.00 -1.39 21.23
C LEU A 499 -6.32 0.05 21.66
N ASP A 500 -5.75 0.47 22.79
CA ASP A 500 -5.72 1.88 23.15
C ASP A 500 -4.80 2.65 22.19
N GLY A 501 -5.00 3.97 22.08
CA GLY A 501 -4.21 4.83 21.19
C GLY A 501 -4.66 4.81 19.72
N TYR A 502 -5.75 4.09 19.42
CA TYR A 502 -6.37 4.01 18.10
C TYR A 502 -7.74 4.71 18.03
N THR A 503 -8.04 5.29 16.87
CA THR A 503 -9.40 5.70 16.49
C THR A 503 -9.69 5.31 15.04
N PHE A 504 -10.97 5.41 14.66
CA PHE A 504 -11.49 4.95 13.38
C PHE A 504 -12.40 6.00 12.76
N SER A 505 -12.21 6.22 11.47
CA SER A 505 -13.10 7.05 10.67
C SER A 505 -14.32 6.26 10.16
N GLN A 506 -15.34 6.98 9.74
CA GLN A 506 -16.52 6.49 9.03
C GLN A 506 -16.35 6.66 7.51
N PHE A 507 -15.80 7.80 7.09
CA PHE A 507 -15.63 8.24 5.70
C PHE A 507 -14.17 8.47 5.29
N GLY A 508 -13.21 8.13 6.16
CA GLY A 508 -11.76 8.21 5.90
C GLY A 508 -11.22 7.20 4.87
N TRP A 509 -11.86 7.07 3.72
CA TRP A 509 -11.49 6.15 2.64
C TRP A 509 -10.34 6.70 1.79
N VAL A 510 -9.40 5.82 1.46
CA VAL A 510 -8.27 6.08 0.55
C VAL A 510 -8.27 5.02 -0.54
N GLN A 511 -8.02 5.41 -1.79
CA GLN A 511 -7.91 4.45 -2.89
C GLN A 511 -6.65 3.61 -2.74
N SER A 512 -6.79 2.28 -2.82
CA SER A 512 -5.64 1.36 -2.83
C SER A 512 -5.36 0.84 -4.23
N TYR A 513 -6.38 0.37 -4.96
CA TYR A 513 -6.25 0.04 -6.39
C TYR A 513 -7.62 0.00 -7.06
N GLY A 514 -7.70 0.47 -8.31
CA GLY A 514 -8.96 0.47 -9.07
C GLY A 514 -10.11 1.09 -8.27
N SER A 515 -11.23 0.38 -8.13
CA SER A 515 -12.36 0.82 -7.28
C SER A 515 -12.25 0.39 -5.81
N ARG A 516 -11.21 -0.35 -5.41
CA ARG A 516 -11.01 -0.78 -4.02
C ARG A 516 -10.38 0.35 -3.20
N CYS A 517 -11.06 0.69 -2.12
CA CYS A 517 -10.61 1.66 -1.12
C CYS A 517 -10.34 0.93 0.19
N VAL A 518 -9.37 1.43 0.95
CA VAL A 518 -9.10 1.05 2.33
C VAL A 518 -9.52 2.20 3.25
N LYS A 519 -9.74 1.90 4.52
CA LYS A 519 -10.05 2.88 5.56
C LYS A 519 -9.06 2.68 6.70
N PRO A 520 -7.83 3.22 6.57
CA PRO A 520 -6.75 2.97 7.52
C PRO A 520 -7.16 3.41 8.94
N PRO A 521 -6.87 2.61 9.98
CA PRO A 521 -7.00 3.06 11.36
C PRO A 521 -6.06 4.23 11.65
N ILE A 522 -6.36 5.02 12.68
CA ILE A 522 -5.60 6.20 13.05
C ILE A 522 -4.95 5.96 14.40
N ILE A 523 -3.62 5.89 14.42
CA ILE A 523 -2.86 5.84 15.67
C ILE A 523 -2.76 7.29 16.15
N PHE A 524 -3.44 7.67 17.21
CA PHE A 524 -3.34 9.03 17.75
C PHE A 524 -2.50 9.12 19.01
N GLY A 525 -2.33 8.00 19.74
CA GLY A 525 -1.69 8.00 21.04
C GLY A 525 -0.78 6.81 21.33
N ASP A 526 -0.33 6.72 22.59
CA ASP A 526 0.52 5.62 23.04
C ASP A 526 -0.31 4.35 23.16
N ILE A 527 0.22 3.23 22.68
CA ILE A 527 -0.55 2.01 22.41
C ILE A 527 -0.43 1.03 23.58
N SER A 528 -1.58 0.50 24.02
CA SER A 528 -1.67 -0.63 24.94
C SER A 528 -2.75 -1.62 24.52
N ARG A 529 -2.57 -2.87 24.96
CA ARG A 529 -3.59 -3.92 24.85
C ARG A 529 -4.31 -4.07 26.21
N PRO A 530 -5.54 -3.58 26.37
CA PRO A 530 -6.27 -3.66 27.64
C PRO A 530 -6.77 -5.09 27.97
N GLN A 531 -7.03 -5.91 26.96
CA GLN A 531 -7.59 -7.26 27.12
C GLN A 531 -7.15 -8.19 25.97
N ALA A 532 -7.31 -9.50 26.17
CA ALA A 532 -7.08 -10.49 25.13
C ALA A 532 -7.99 -10.29 23.92
N MET A 533 -7.42 -10.39 22.72
CA MET A 533 -8.08 -9.99 21.48
C MET A 533 -8.62 -11.19 20.69
N THR A 534 -7.87 -12.28 20.67
CA THR A 534 -8.09 -13.44 19.77
C THR A 534 -8.17 -14.77 20.51
N VAL A 535 -7.75 -14.80 21.78
CA VAL A 535 -7.65 -16.03 22.59
C VAL A 535 -8.96 -16.81 22.65
N GLU A 536 -10.12 -16.14 22.80
CA GLU A 536 -11.42 -16.83 22.87
C GLU A 536 -11.69 -17.64 21.59
N TRP A 537 -11.48 -17.03 20.43
CA TRP A 537 -11.73 -17.66 19.13
C TRP A 537 -10.77 -18.81 18.87
N ALA A 538 -9.48 -18.61 19.15
CA ALA A 538 -8.45 -19.63 18.98
C ALA A 538 -8.71 -20.83 19.90
N THR A 539 -9.06 -20.59 21.17
CA THR A 539 -9.36 -21.65 22.15
C THR A 539 -10.61 -22.43 21.76
N TYR A 540 -11.67 -21.74 21.32
CA TYR A 540 -12.87 -22.40 20.83
C TYR A 540 -12.55 -23.27 19.60
N ALA A 541 -11.82 -22.74 18.61
CA ALA A 541 -11.44 -23.50 17.43
C ALA A 541 -10.59 -24.73 17.78
N GLN A 542 -9.59 -24.58 18.65
CA GLN A 542 -8.75 -25.70 19.11
C GLN A 542 -9.57 -26.75 19.87
N SER A 543 -10.65 -26.37 20.58
CA SER A 543 -11.50 -27.33 21.29
C SER A 543 -12.30 -28.27 20.36
N LEU A 544 -12.44 -27.91 19.08
CA LEU A 544 -13.21 -28.66 18.09
C LEU A 544 -12.40 -29.73 17.35
N SER A 545 -11.07 -29.71 17.46
CA SER A 545 -10.19 -30.68 16.78
C SER A 545 -9.06 -31.15 17.68
N SER A 546 -8.60 -32.38 17.43
CA SER A 546 -7.36 -32.91 18.02
C SER A 546 -6.11 -32.47 17.26
N LYS A 547 -6.26 -31.91 16.05
CA LYS A 547 -5.16 -31.36 15.28
C LYS A 547 -4.78 -29.97 15.79
N PRO A 548 -3.52 -29.54 15.61
CA PRO A 548 -3.12 -28.18 15.95
C PRO A 548 -3.90 -27.15 15.14
N VAL A 549 -4.44 -26.13 15.82
CA VAL A 549 -5.08 -24.96 15.21
C VAL A 549 -4.18 -23.75 15.40
N LYS A 550 -3.96 -22.96 14.34
CA LYS A 550 -3.14 -21.75 14.41
C LYS A 550 -3.87 -20.64 15.18
N GLY A 551 -3.16 -20.01 16.12
CA GLY A 551 -3.48 -18.67 16.60
C GLY A 551 -3.07 -17.65 15.54
N MET A 552 -3.95 -16.69 15.22
CA MET A 552 -3.72 -15.77 14.11
C MET A 552 -3.57 -14.33 14.54
N LEU A 553 -2.42 -13.72 14.26
CA LEU A 553 -2.11 -12.33 14.59
C LEU A 553 -1.56 -11.58 13.38
N THR A 554 -1.76 -10.27 13.37
CA THR A 554 -1.04 -9.37 12.46
C THR A 554 0.15 -8.76 13.19
N GLY A 555 1.29 -8.75 12.52
CA GLY A 555 2.54 -8.25 13.08
C GLY A 555 2.57 -6.74 13.27
N PRO A 556 3.44 -6.24 14.16
CA PRO A 556 3.51 -4.83 14.50
C PRO A 556 3.90 -3.93 13.32
N VAL A 557 4.70 -4.40 12.36
CA VAL A 557 5.13 -3.59 11.21
C VAL A 557 3.96 -3.39 10.24
N THR A 558 3.13 -4.42 10.04
CA THR A 558 1.93 -4.35 9.20
C THR A 558 0.84 -3.50 9.83
N ILE A 559 0.58 -3.67 11.13
CA ILE A 559 -0.36 -2.81 11.86
C ILE A 559 0.06 -1.34 11.77
N LEU A 560 1.37 -1.05 11.84
CA LEU A 560 1.91 0.29 11.68
C LEU A 560 1.76 0.82 10.23
N ASN A 561 2.20 0.06 9.23
CA ASN A 561 2.27 0.54 7.85
C ASN A 561 0.90 0.71 7.19
N TRP A 562 -0.11 -0.03 7.63
CA TRP A 562 -1.48 0.09 7.13
C TRP A 562 -2.40 0.95 8.00
N SER A 563 -1.82 1.70 8.96
CA SER A 563 -2.50 2.74 9.72
C SER A 563 -1.97 4.13 9.34
N PHE A 564 -2.77 5.18 9.56
CA PHE A 564 -2.24 6.53 9.66
C PHE A 564 -1.48 6.66 10.98
N VAL A 565 -0.16 6.74 10.88
CA VAL A 565 0.75 6.77 12.03
C VAL A 565 0.93 8.20 12.52
N ARG A 566 0.97 8.38 13.83
CA ARG A 566 1.45 9.59 14.51
C ARG A 566 2.70 10.20 13.87
N ASP A 567 2.74 11.51 13.78
CA ASP A 567 3.89 12.30 13.29
C ASP A 567 4.68 13.01 14.41
N ASP A 568 4.33 12.77 15.69
CA ASP A 568 4.98 13.38 16.85
C ASP A 568 6.12 12.53 17.46
N GLN A 569 6.37 11.33 16.91
CA GLN A 569 7.49 10.47 17.29
C GLN A 569 7.95 9.58 16.12
N PRO A 570 9.17 9.00 16.18
CA PRO A 570 9.63 8.07 15.15
C PRO A 570 8.72 6.84 15.01
N ARG A 571 8.51 6.39 13.76
CA ARG A 571 7.75 5.18 13.44
C ARG A 571 8.22 3.95 14.22
N SER A 572 9.54 3.81 14.41
CA SER A 572 10.15 2.72 15.18
C SER A 572 9.69 2.69 16.64
N GLN A 573 9.49 3.85 17.28
CA GLN A 573 8.98 3.89 18.66
C GLN A 573 7.52 3.43 18.74
N THR A 574 6.68 3.86 17.80
CA THR A 574 5.30 3.37 17.68
C THR A 574 5.27 1.85 17.42
N CYS A 575 6.17 1.35 16.56
CA CYS A 575 6.27 -0.08 16.27
C CYS A 575 6.67 -0.92 17.50
N LEU A 576 7.57 -0.41 18.37
CA LEU A 576 7.91 -1.07 19.62
C LEU A 576 6.72 -1.16 20.59
N GLN A 577 5.86 -0.14 20.63
CA GLN A 577 4.63 -0.19 21.43
C GLN A 577 3.68 -1.26 20.91
N LEU A 578 3.47 -1.32 19.59
CA LEU A 578 2.70 -2.37 18.93
C LEU A 578 3.29 -3.75 19.22
N ALA A 579 4.61 -3.91 19.10
CA ALA A 579 5.29 -5.17 19.36
C ALA A 579 5.05 -5.67 20.79
N LEU A 580 5.11 -4.78 21.79
CA LEU A 580 4.80 -5.12 23.19
C LEU A 580 3.34 -5.46 23.43
N ALA A 581 2.41 -4.82 22.70
CA ALA A 581 0.98 -5.09 22.79
C ALA A 581 0.62 -6.46 22.17
N ILE A 582 1.16 -6.75 20.98
CA ILE A 582 0.96 -8.04 20.31
C ILE A 582 1.73 -9.15 21.02
N ARG A 583 2.90 -8.86 21.63
CA ARG A 583 3.63 -9.83 22.47
C ARG A 583 2.75 -10.37 23.59
N ASP A 584 1.99 -9.52 24.27
CA ASP A 584 1.09 -9.97 25.35
C ASP A 584 0.03 -10.93 24.79
N GLU A 585 -0.49 -10.66 23.59
CA GLU A 585 -1.44 -11.56 22.92
C GLU A 585 -0.81 -12.91 22.52
N VAL A 586 0.43 -12.90 22.02
CA VAL A 586 1.21 -14.12 21.71
C VAL A 586 1.37 -14.98 22.97
N LEU A 587 1.72 -14.35 24.09
CA LEU A 587 1.92 -15.06 25.36
C LEU A 587 0.60 -15.60 25.93
N ASP A 588 -0.49 -14.84 25.83
CA ASP A 588 -1.81 -15.31 26.26
C ASP A 588 -2.32 -16.48 25.39
N LEU A 589 -2.04 -16.47 24.08
CA LEU A 589 -2.34 -17.60 23.18
C LEU A 589 -1.55 -18.86 23.59
N GLU A 590 -0.25 -18.73 23.87
CA GLU A 590 0.56 -19.84 24.35
C GLU A 590 0.04 -20.39 25.69
N GLU A 591 -0.28 -19.51 26.64
CA GLU A 591 -0.84 -19.89 27.95
C GLU A 591 -2.19 -20.60 27.82
N ALA A 592 -3.01 -20.20 26.84
CA ALA A 592 -4.28 -20.85 26.51
C ALA A 592 -4.12 -22.21 25.78
N GLY A 593 -2.89 -22.65 25.50
CA GLY A 593 -2.60 -23.93 24.85
C GLY A 593 -2.57 -23.88 23.32
N ILE A 594 -2.51 -22.69 22.72
CA ILE A 594 -2.35 -22.50 21.28
C ILE A 594 -0.86 -22.47 20.96
N ASN A 595 -0.31 -23.59 20.50
CA ASN A 595 1.15 -23.76 20.33
C ASN A 595 1.64 -23.62 18.89
N ILE A 596 0.78 -23.30 17.93
CA ILE A 596 1.20 -22.80 16.61
C ILE A 596 0.59 -21.41 16.48
N ILE A 597 1.43 -20.38 16.43
CA ILE A 597 0.98 -18.98 16.39
C ILE A 597 1.58 -18.35 15.14
N GLN A 598 0.73 -17.86 14.25
CA GLN A 598 1.14 -17.18 13.04
C GLN A 598 1.00 -15.66 13.21
N ILE A 599 2.06 -14.94 12.89
CA ILE A 599 2.16 -13.48 12.98
C ILE A 599 2.49 -12.96 11.58
N ASP A 600 1.50 -12.37 10.90
CA ASP A 600 1.62 -11.98 9.49
C ASP A 600 2.28 -10.61 9.32
N GLU A 601 3.32 -10.52 8.49
CA GLU A 601 4.04 -9.28 8.19
C GLU A 601 4.01 -8.90 6.70
N ALA A 602 2.79 -8.77 6.16
CA ALA A 602 2.56 -8.43 4.75
C ALA A 602 3.16 -7.07 4.34
N ALA A 603 3.26 -6.11 5.26
CA ALA A 603 3.77 -4.76 4.94
C ALA A 603 5.25 -4.57 5.28
N LEU A 604 6.01 -5.62 5.62
CA LEU A 604 7.44 -5.49 5.92
C LEU A 604 8.19 -4.92 4.72
N ARG A 605 7.97 -5.46 3.52
CA ARG A 605 8.57 -4.93 2.29
C ARG A 605 7.99 -3.57 1.89
N GLU A 606 6.69 -3.37 2.10
CA GLU A 606 6.02 -2.12 1.73
C GLU A 606 6.58 -0.90 2.46
N GLY A 607 7.06 -1.07 3.69
CA GLY A 607 7.68 0.00 4.46
C GLY A 607 9.16 0.26 4.14
N LEU A 608 9.76 -0.46 3.19
CA LEU A 608 11.14 -0.21 2.80
C LEU A 608 11.30 1.22 2.27
N PRO A 609 12.33 1.95 2.73
CA PRO A 609 12.69 3.23 2.11
C PRO A 609 12.95 3.08 0.62
N LEU A 610 12.69 4.13 -0.16
CA LEU A 610 12.88 4.13 -1.62
C LEU A 610 14.35 4.03 -2.06
N ARG A 611 15.28 4.22 -1.12
CA ARG A 611 16.73 4.09 -1.33
C ARG A 611 17.24 2.83 -0.65
N GLN A 612 17.94 1.99 -1.40
CA GLN A 612 18.44 0.72 -0.91
C GLN A 612 19.47 0.93 0.21
N SER A 613 20.30 1.98 0.12
CA SER A 613 21.23 2.37 1.19
C SER A 613 20.58 2.63 2.56
N GLN A 614 19.26 2.88 2.60
CA GLN A 614 18.50 3.13 3.83
C GLN A 614 17.78 1.88 4.35
N TRP A 615 17.76 0.77 3.59
CA TRP A 615 17.00 -0.43 3.95
C TRP A 615 17.45 -1.04 5.28
N HIS A 616 18.76 -1.11 5.52
CA HIS A 616 19.29 -1.72 6.74
C HIS A 616 18.74 -1.04 7.99
N THR A 617 18.72 0.30 8.02
CA THR A 617 18.17 1.07 9.15
C THR A 617 16.70 0.76 9.41
N TYR A 618 15.90 0.58 8.34
CA TYR A 618 14.50 0.19 8.48
C TYR A 618 14.35 -1.26 8.97
N LEU A 619 15.03 -2.18 8.30
CA LEU A 619 14.94 -3.61 8.56
C LEU A 619 15.41 -3.94 9.98
N ASP A 620 16.42 -3.25 10.52
CA ASP A 620 16.91 -3.45 11.88
C ASP A 620 15.80 -3.29 12.93
N TRP A 621 15.07 -2.17 12.91
CA TRP A 621 14.01 -1.95 13.89
C TRP A 621 12.74 -2.74 13.57
N ALA A 622 12.45 -3.00 12.29
CA ALA A 622 11.28 -3.75 11.86
C ALA A 622 11.39 -5.23 12.27
N VAL A 623 12.52 -5.87 11.95
CA VAL A 623 12.85 -7.24 12.36
C VAL A 623 12.93 -7.33 13.88
N ASN A 624 13.58 -6.37 14.55
CA ASN A 624 13.62 -6.37 16.02
C ASN A 624 12.22 -6.26 16.65
N SER A 625 11.33 -5.45 16.09
CA SER A 625 9.93 -5.35 16.55
C SER A 625 9.17 -6.67 16.36
N PHE A 626 9.36 -7.35 15.23
CA PHE A 626 8.79 -8.69 15.02
C PHE A 626 9.32 -9.69 16.05
N LYS A 627 10.63 -9.73 16.25
CA LYS A 627 11.28 -10.62 17.23
C LYS A 627 10.80 -10.35 18.66
N LEU A 628 10.66 -9.08 19.03
CA LEU A 628 10.10 -8.67 20.32
C LEU A 628 8.65 -9.19 20.48
N THR A 629 7.89 -9.23 19.41
CA THR A 629 6.53 -9.79 19.39
C THR A 629 6.55 -11.30 19.58
N ALA A 630 7.36 -12.01 18.78
CA ALA A 630 7.30 -13.47 18.63
C ALA A 630 8.09 -14.24 19.70
N ASN A 631 9.25 -13.73 20.13
CA ASN A 631 10.26 -14.57 20.78
C ASN A 631 10.08 -14.77 22.29
N GLY A 632 8.91 -14.43 22.84
CA GLY A 632 8.57 -14.70 24.23
C GLY A 632 8.17 -16.15 24.53
N VAL A 633 7.86 -16.93 23.49
CA VAL A 633 7.30 -18.28 23.59
C VAL A 633 8.35 -19.35 23.96
N GLN A 634 7.87 -20.49 24.45
CA GLN A 634 8.69 -21.67 24.70
C GLN A 634 9.21 -22.30 23.40
N ASP A 635 10.21 -23.18 23.50
CA ASP A 635 10.77 -23.89 22.34
C ASP A 635 9.77 -24.86 21.69
N GLU A 636 8.76 -25.30 22.44
CA GLU A 636 7.70 -26.19 21.96
C GLU A 636 6.61 -25.50 21.15
N THR A 637 6.50 -24.16 21.25
CA THR A 637 5.59 -23.35 20.44
C THR A 637 6.25 -23.01 19.12
N GLN A 638 5.50 -23.16 18.03
CA GLN A 638 5.94 -22.87 16.67
C GLN A 638 5.44 -21.49 16.25
N ILE A 639 6.36 -20.60 15.90
CA ILE A 639 6.03 -19.30 15.30
C ILE A 639 6.00 -19.44 13.79
N HIS A 640 4.85 -19.12 13.20
CA HIS A 640 4.69 -18.99 11.76
C HIS A 640 4.69 -17.51 11.39
N THR A 641 5.11 -17.19 10.17
CA THR A 641 4.87 -15.88 9.58
C THR A 641 4.50 -16.04 8.11
N HIS A 642 3.58 -15.19 7.64
CA HIS A 642 3.23 -15.12 6.24
C HIS A 642 3.63 -13.75 5.66
N MET A 643 4.17 -13.78 4.45
CA MET A 643 4.51 -12.58 3.69
C MET A 643 3.93 -12.68 2.28
N CYS A 644 3.10 -11.70 1.91
CA CYS A 644 2.51 -11.57 0.58
C CYS A 644 3.34 -10.61 -0.30
N TYR A 645 3.14 -10.64 -1.62
CA TYR A 645 3.47 -9.56 -2.57
C TYR A 645 4.90 -8.97 -2.51
N SER A 646 5.92 -9.80 -2.37
CA SER A 646 7.30 -9.31 -2.28
C SER A 646 8.24 -9.99 -3.26
N GLU A 647 9.01 -9.17 -3.98
CA GLU A 647 10.31 -9.56 -4.54
C GLU A 647 11.20 -9.94 -3.35
N PHE A 648 11.21 -11.25 -3.05
CA PHE A 648 11.76 -11.83 -1.82
C PHE A 648 13.30 -11.77 -1.79
N ASN A 649 13.90 -11.71 -2.98
CA ASN A 649 15.34 -11.71 -3.21
C ASN A 649 16.05 -10.58 -2.45
N ASP A 650 15.39 -9.42 -2.36
CA ASP A 650 15.92 -8.20 -1.77
C ASP A 650 16.06 -8.24 -0.25
N ILE A 651 15.25 -9.07 0.43
CA ILE A 651 15.08 -9.03 1.90
C ILE A 651 15.19 -10.40 2.58
N ILE A 652 15.58 -11.45 1.85
CA ILE A 652 15.70 -12.82 2.38
C ILE A 652 16.50 -12.92 3.68
N GLN A 653 17.58 -12.15 3.82
CA GLN A 653 18.39 -12.14 5.04
C GLN A 653 17.60 -11.59 6.23
N ALA A 654 16.89 -10.47 6.05
CA ALA A 654 16.08 -9.89 7.11
C ALA A 654 14.95 -10.83 7.55
N ILE A 655 14.40 -11.58 6.60
CA ILE A 655 13.39 -12.61 6.86
C ILE A 655 13.97 -13.77 7.67
N ALA A 656 15.18 -14.23 7.33
CA ALA A 656 15.87 -15.23 8.14
C ALA A 656 16.16 -14.70 9.56
N ASP A 657 16.50 -13.40 9.68
CA ASP A 657 16.80 -12.76 10.97
C ASP A 657 15.57 -12.62 11.88
N MET A 658 14.35 -12.68 11.33
CA MET A 658 13.09 -12.73 12.09
C MET A 658 13.00 -13.99 12.99
N ASP A 659 13.74 -15.06 12.67
CA ASP A 659 13.77 -16.33 13.42
C ASP A 659 12.40 -16.98 13.62
N ALA A 660 11.51 -16.83 12.63
CA ALA A 660 10.25 -17.59 12.57
C ALA A 660 10.55 -19.07 12.29
N ASP A 661 9.84 -19.99 12.94
CA ASP A 661 10.08 -21.43 12.78
C ASP A 661 9.61 -21.92 11.40
N VAL A 662 8.50 -21.36 10.90
CA VAL A 662 7.95 -21.62 9.56
C VAL A 662 7.60 -20.30 8.87
N ILE A 663 7.99 -20.14 7.61
CA ILE A 663 7.52 -19.03 6.77
C ILE A 663 6.70 -19.52 5.58
N THR A 664 5.60 -18.86 5.27
CA THR A 664 4.85 -19.09 4.02
C THR A 664 4.95 -17.88 3.10
N ILE A 665 5.20 -18.13 1.81
CA ILE A 665 5.45 -17.09 0.81
C ILE A 665 4.58 -17.29 -0.42
N GLU A 666 4.17 -16.19 -1.06
CA GLU A 666 3.47 -16.21 -2.35
C GLU A 666 4.45 -16.52 -3.48
N THR A 667 4.21 -17.61 -4.25
CA THR A 667 5.13 -18.03 -5.32
C THR A 667 4.46 -18.42 -6.63
N SER A 668 3.16 -18.74 -6.65
CA SER A 668 2.57 -19.34 -7.85
C SER A 668 2.38 -18.37 -9.03
N ARG A 669 2.48 -17.05 -8.78
CA ARG A 669 2.38 -15.99 -9.78
C ARG A 669 3.70 -15.61 -10.46
N SER A 670 4.83 -15.84 -9.80
CA SER A 670 6.14 -15.31 -10.22
C SER A 670 6.92 -16.28 -11.12
N ASP A 671 6.23 -17.21 -11.77
CA ASP A 671 6.77 -18.24 -12.66
C ASP A 671 8.04 -18.95 -12.13
N MET A 672 8.12 -19.12 -10.80
CA MET A 672 9.20 -19.77 -10.06
C MET A 672 10.55 -19.02 -10.00
N GLU A 673 10.68 -17.79 -10.51
CA GLU A 673 11.90 -16.97 -10.38
C GLU A 673 12.29 -16.76 -8.90
N LEU A 674 11.30 -16.76 -8.00
CA LEU A 674 11.49 -16.67 -6.55
C LEU A 674 12.27 -17.84 -5.94
N LEU A 675 12.36 -19.00 -6.60
CA LEU A 675 13.15 -20.11 -6.09
C LEU A 675 14.65 -19.92 -6.29
N ASP A 676 15.07 -19.01 -7.19
CA ASP A 676 16.48 -18.78 -7.48
C ASP A 676 17.24 -18.18 -6.29
N VAL A 677 16.56 -17.44 -5.41
CA VAL A 677 17.17 -16.92 -4.18
C VAL A 677 17.72 -18.04 -3.30
N PHE A 678 17.11 -19.22 -3.32
CA PHE A 678 17.59 -20.36 -2.54
C PHE A 678 18.85 -21.00 -3.13
N ASN A 679 19.25 -20.64 -4.36
CA ASN A 679 20.57 -20.99 -4.90
C ASN A 679 21.68 -20.15 -4.25
N GLU A 680 21.36 -18.90 -3.90
CA GLU A 680 22.32 -17.92 -3.36
C GLU A 680 22.28 -17.87 -1.83
N PHE A 681 21.13 -18.24 -1.23
CA PHE A 681 20.89 -18.17 0.20
C PHE A 681 20.34 -19.48 0.77
N ASN A 682 21.08 -20.10 1.69
CA ASN A 682 20.64 -21.31 2.39
C ASN A 682 19.73 -20.92 3.58
N TYR A 683 18.44 -20.74 3.31
CA TYR A 683 17.45 -20.42 4.33
C TYR A 683 17.46 -21.49 5.45
N PRO A 684 17.57 -21.11 6.75
CA PRO A 684 17.84 -22.07 7.82
C PRO A 684 16.59 -22.81 8.33
N ASN A 685 15.41 -22.18 8.26
CA ASN A 685 14.20 -22.65 8.94
C ASN A 685 13.20 -23.33 7.96
N GLU A 686 12.01 -23.70 8.41
CA GLU A 686 11.00 -24.33 7.52
C GLU A 686 10.30 -23.28 6.64
N ILE A 687 9.84 -23.70 5.46
CA ILE A 687 9.26 -22.83 4.45
C ILE A 687 8.16 -23.51 3.65
N GLY A 688 7.13 -22.74 3.32
CA GLY A 688 5.99 -23.14 2.50
C GLY A 688 5.83 -22.23 1.29
N PRO A 689 6.43 -22.57 0.13
CA PRO A 689 6.17 -21.88 -1.12
C PRO A 689 4.72 -22.13 -1.55
N GLY A 690 3.95 -21.07 -1.79
CA GLY A 690 2.56 -21.16 -2.17
C GLY A 690 2.33 -21.91 -3.48
N VAL A 691 1.46 -22.93 -3.43
CA VAL A 691 1.20 -23.85 -4.56
C VAL A 691 -0.14 -23.60 -5.26
N TYR A 692 -0.87 -22.58 -4.82
CA TYR A 692 -2.21 -22.27 -5.32
C TYR A 692 -2.39 -20.75 -5.39
N ASP A 693 -2.52 -20.22 -6.62
CA ASP A 693 -2.87 -18.83 -6.87
C ASP A 693 -4.30 -18.55 -6.39
N ILE A 694 -4.40 -18.06 -5.17
CA ILE A 694 -5.68 -17.77 -4.56
C ILE A 694 -6.36 -16.57 -5.22
N HIS A 695 -5.74 -15.81 -6.13
CA HIS A 695 -6.36 -14.63 -6.76
C HIS A 695 -7.11 -14.92 -8.04
N THR A 696 -6.98 -16.14 -8.57
CA THR A 696 -7.75 -16.61 -9.71
C THR A 696 -8.76 -17.66 -9.28
N PRO A 697 -9.85 -17.85 -10.03
CA PRO A 697 -10.77 -18.98 -9.79
C PRO A 697 -10.20 -20.31 -10.30
N ASN A 698 -8.97 -20.34 -10.84
CA ASN A 698 -8.37 -21.54 -11.40
C ASN A 698 -8.01 -22.52 -10.28
N ILE A 699 -8.30 -23.79 -10.50
CA ILE A 699 -7.97 -24.87 -9.56
C ILE A 699 -6.67 -25.53 -10.07
N PRO A 700 -5.59 -25.55 -9.27
CA PRO A 700 -4.34 -26.19 -9.68
C PRO A 700 -4.51 -27.71 -9.78
N THR A 701 -3.81 -28.33 -10.73
CA THR A 701 -3.77 -29.79 -10.81
C THR A 701 -2.79 -30.37 -9.79
N ILE A 702 -2.96 -31.65 -9.45
CA ILE A 702 -2.07 -32.36 -8.52
C ILE A 702 -0.64 -32.37 -9.06
N GLU A 703 -0.47 -32.59 -10.36
CA GLU A 703 0.83 -32.65 -11.04
C GLU A 703 1.56 -31.32 -10.97
N GLN A 704 0.85 -30.20 -11.18
CA GLN A 704 1.43 -28.85 -11.05
C GLN A 704 1.97 -28.60 -9.64
N ILE A 705 1.21 -28.98 -8.62
CA ILE A 705 1.63 -28.82 -7.22
C ILE A 705 2.86 -29.69 -6.93
N VAL A 706 2.84 -30.97 -7.36
CA VAL A 706 3.96 -31.90 -7.17
C VAL A 706 5.22 -31.40 -7.88
N GLU A 707 5.10 -30.90 -9.12
CA GLU A 707 6.23 -30.36 -9.87
C GLU A 707 6.86 -29.15 -9.15
N LEU A 708 6.03 -28.23 -8.67
CA LEU A 708 6.50 -27.04 -7.95
C LEU A 708 7.25 -27.44 -6.68
N ILE A 709 6.68 -28.33 -5.85
CA ILE A 709 7.34 -28.77 -4.63
C ILE A 709 8.61 -29.58 -4.91
N ASN A 710 8.65 -30.40 -5.97
CA ASN A 710 9.87 -31.10 -6.35
C ASN A 710 10.99 -30.12 -6.72
N LYS A 711 10.69 -29.03 -7.44
CA LYS A 711 11.67 -27.97 -7.73
C LYS A 711 12.19 -27.33 -6.45
N ALA A 712 11.31 -27.01 -5.50
CA ALA A 712 11.74 -26.51 -4.19
C ALA A 712 12.60 -27.55 -3.43
N ALA A 713 12.27 -28.84 -3.54
CA ALA A 713 12.99 -29.94 -2.90
C ALA A 713 14.41 -30.18 -3.47
N GLU A 714 14.74 -29.63 -4.64
CA GLU A 714 16.12 -29.64 -5.16
C GLU A 714 17.09 -28.84 -4.28
N ARG A 715 16.56 -27.85 -3.52
CA ARG A 715 17.35 -26.91 -2.73
C ARG A 715 17.03 -26.94 -1.24
N ILE A 716 15.79 -27.26 -0.90
CA ILE A 716 15.30 -27.27 0.47
C ILE A 716 14.99 -28.72 0.87
N PRO A 717 15.60 -29.24 1.94
CA PRO A 717 15.30 -30.57 2.44
C PRO A 717 13.80 -30.78 2.66
N ALA A 718 13.29 -31.96 2.31
CA ALA A 718 11.88 -32.31 2.39
C ALA A 718 11.28 -32.09 3.79
N GLU A 719 12.08 -32.30 4.85
CA GLU A 719 11.68 -32.08 6.23
C GLU A 719 11.45 -30.60 6.62
N ARG A 720 11.80 -29.67 5.73
CA ARG A 720 11.58 -28.22 5.91
C ARG A 720 10.51 -27.66 4.97
N LEU A 721 9.94 -28.47 4.08
CA LEU A 721 8.96 -28.00 3.08
C LEU A 721 7.52 -28.19 3.57
N TRP A 722 6.75 -27.10 3.55
CA TRP A 722 5.31 -27.06 3.82
C TRP A 722 4.53 -26.91 2.53
N ILE A 723 3.26 -27.34 2.54
CA ILE A 723 2.35 -27.19 1.41
C ILE A 723 1.15 -26.34 1.84
N ASN A 724 1.03 -25.18 1.22
CA ASN A 724 0.01 -24.17 1.50
C ASN A 724 -0.37 -23.39 0.24
N PRO A 725 -1.53 -22.71 0.23
CA PRO A 725 -1.85 -21.71 -0.79
C PRO A 725 -0.94 -20.48 -0.71
N ASP A 726 -0.99 -19.61 -1.73
CA ASP A 726 -0.23 -18.37 -1.77
C ASP A 726 -0.62 -17.37 -0.66
N CYS A 727 -1.89 -17.30 -0.27
CA CYS A 727 -2.41 -16.35 0.72
C CYS A 727 -3.73 -16.88 1.34
N GLY A 728 -4.41 -16.07 2.14
CA GLY A 728 -5.73 -16.38 2.71
C GLY A 728 -6.84 -16.51 1.66
N LEU A 729 -7.89 -17.28 1.99
CA LEU A 729 -8.95 -17.68 1.06
C LEU A 729 -10.21 -16.80 1.14
N LYS A 730 -10.13 -15.66 1.84
CA LYS A 730 -11.24 -14.71 2.09
C LYS A 730 -12.04 -14.34 0.85
N THR A 731 -11.37 -14.11 -0.27
CA THR A 731 -11.98 -13.61 -1.52
C THR A 731 -12.50 -14.71 -2.43
N ARG A 732 -12.26 -15.97 -2.08
CA ARG A 732 -12.69 -17.16 -2.84
C ARG A 732 -14.05 -17.66 -2.37
N ARG A 733 -14.58 -18.65 -3.08
CA ARG A 733 -15.82 -19.32 -2.74
C ARG A 733 -15.58 -20.78 -2.41
N TRP A 734 -16.45 -21.38 -1.62
CA TRP A 734 -16.27 -22.77 -1.16
C TRP A 734 -16.22 -23.79 -2.31
N GLU A 735 -16.93 -23.53 -3.40
CA GLU A 735 -16.90 -24.32 -4.63
C GLU A 735 -15.53 -24.32 -5.33
N GLU A 736 -14.73 -23.28 -5.13
CA GLU A 736 -13.35 -23.15 -5.65
C GLU A 736 -12.35 -23.73 -4.63
N VAL A 737 -12.55 -23.43 -3.35
CA VAL A 737 -11.63 -23.77 -2.26
C VAL A 737 -11.54 -25.27 -2.00
N LYS A 738 -12.68 -25.97 -1.92
CA LYS A 738 -12.68 -27.41 -1.59
C LYS A 738 -11.88 -28.25 -2.60
N PRO A 739 -12.11 -28.16 -3.92
CA PRO A 739 -11.34 -28.94 -4.88
C PRO A 739 -9.86 -28.56 -4.91
N ALA A 740 -9.51 -27.27 -4.77
CA ALA A 740 -8.11 -26.83 -4.73
C ALA A 740 -7.36 -27.40 -3.50
N LEU A 741 -7.95 -27.32 -2.31
CA LEU A 741 -7.35 -27.87 -1.09
C LEU A 741 -7.31 -29.41 -1.12
N ALA A 742 -8.30 -30.07 -1.73
CA ALA A 742 -8.27 -31.52 -1.92
C ALA A 742 -7.12 -31.96 -2.84
N ALA A 743 -6.87 -31.22 -3.93
CA ALA A 743 -5.72 -31.44 -4.81
C ALA A 743 -4.40 -31.26 -4.04
N MET A 744 -4.29 -30.21 -3.23
CA MET A 744 -3.13 -29.91 -2.40
C MET A 744 -2.82 -31.03 -1.39
N VAL A 745 -3.82 -31.52 -0.65
CA VAL A 745 -3.64 -32.64 0.29
C VAL A 745 -3.27 -33.93 -0.46
N THR A 746 -3.81 -34.14 -1.65
CA THR A 746 -3.47 -35.31 -2.47
C THR A 746 -2.02 -35.25 -2.97
N ALA A 747 -1.58 -34.09 -3.45
CA ALA A 747 -0.19 -33.85 -3.86
C ALA A 747 0.80 -34.11 -2.72
N SER A 748 0.49 -33.64 -1.51
CA SER A 748 1.28 -33.93 -0.31
C SER A 748 1.45 -35.44 -0.06
N LYS A 749 0.37 -36.22 -0.17
CA LYS A 749 0.41 -37.69 0.00
C LYS A 749 1.28 -38.37 -1.06
N VAL A 750 1.26 -37.87 -2.30
CA VAL A 750 2.14 -38.36 -3.38
C VAL A 750 3.61 -38.09 -3.05
N LEU A 751 3.95 -36.86 -2.64
CA LEU A 751 5.31 -36.46 -2.27
C LEU A 751 5.86 -37.29 -1.08
N ARG A 752 5.03 -37.53 -0.06
CA ARG A 752 5.37 -38.40 1.09
C ARG A 752 5.70 -39.82 0.65
N SER A 753 4.89 -40.38 -0.24
CA SER A 753 5.07 -41.76 -0.73
C SER A 753 6.36 -41.91 -1.55
N ASN A 754 6.69 -40.92 -2.37
CA ASN A 754 7.93 -40.91 -3.16
C ASN A 754 9.17 -40.78 -2.26
N SER A 755 9.10 -39.97 -1.21
CA SER A 755 10.22 -39.76 -0.29
C SER A 755 10.47 -40.94 0.66
N ALA A 756 9.44 -41.75 0.94
CA ALA A 756 9.60 -42.99 1.69
C ALA A 756 10.20 -44.14 0.84
N ALA A 757 10.21 -43.99 -0.48
CA ALA A 757 10.74 -44.97 -1.43
C ALA A 757 12.19 -44.66 -1.90
N ALA A 758 12.69 -43.47 -1.60
CA ALA A 758 14.06 -43.01 -1.84
C ALA A 758 14.90 -43.18 -0.57
#